data_AF-A0A9P1FND4-F1
#
_entry.id   AF-A0A9P1FND4-F1
#
_cell.length_a   1.000
_cell.length_b   1.000
_cell.length_c   1.000
_cell.angle_alpha   90.00
_cell.angle_beta   90.00
_cell.angle_gamma   90.00
#
_symmetry.space_group_name_H-M   'P 1'
#
loop_
_entity.id
_entity.type
_entity.pdbx_description
1 polymer ?
#
loop_
_entity_poly.entity_id
_entity_poly.type
_entity_poly.pdbx_seq_one_letter_code
_entity_poly.pdbx_strand_id
1 'polypeptide(L)'
;MGAWFSRSKVTVFDVFDLGDEIGSGNFGQVLLCTRRDDPTQAYAVKVVDMESSQAKAMQVYQAARDELDIMKGLNHPNIVKLIQVFQDKRFLYVVMERVKGGELFEALKSELAVIIEQDVARVGLQLMKALDYIHGCNIVHRDIKAQNILLTEPPILPGRALQNADIKLIDFGLSAKLPRECWRQQDRAFDTICGTPACCAPEIWATQEKAIPLWRKRWGMRYGCKVDIYAAGVVLYMALLGKLPFSASDTRKLASLVCSPHEFPNFQSKDGTYEVSKSCRECLSMMLEKDPNRRCSALQATRHPWLQNTVPRKRALPKPIPQEVRSSAAEEAQAAAVAPPQSPEVHSERLRALEQARNDWEEALESDESSESESSGAGKVSSGRVSSPLDGGVPRFVVQPNCWELGPADPGQRMTSLLVSSWGLSSLLPLPFDFCSERFVGLELVVFLVTLLAAFAHLDTKRFHAAKLASSEEKLPKVIFSERDVREVPRSEVESKVPGSLQWSIAAKNFIQALACDLDDIALHARDPQSTRTVNQVMQMYEKLLETLAQRGMALPEVANHARHTSVDVYSSLVYCAVRASRCHLVEKLLNDMIHQGVARPLHFYESTMKQLAGVKKYKLALNVYERLAKDGLQPSPVTLSCLINFAVEVGELRRAINFFTLLASQSTPSIRAYMTVLRVHSMRQDWPSAIGIIHDMKRKGVPVDTLALNVALGTGIVADRLEEVEAVIQEAPQVDIVSYNTLLKGYAQRSDLIKAHQVFQSLLLRDLKPNAITFNTIVDTAVRSCEFNRAWQLLDDMEVAGFAPDRFTCSIMVKGITKFGERADGECSAVQEAYIKNVLKLIRKVATSFDKPFLSQMFHAVFEACGDVPSLAQEVVLEMRQNQVDSVPTRSTRWRCDAEKGDFRDAGWIHLGW
;
A
#
# COMPACT_ATOMS: atom_id res chain seq x y z
N MET A 1 -13.78 -25.32 19.12
CA MET A 1 -13.51 -23.90 18.81
C MET A 1 -13.44 -22.96 20.04
N GLY A 2 -13.75 -23.38 21.27
CA GLY A 2 -14.01 -22.42 22.37
C GLY A 2 -12.97 -22.24 23.49
N ALA A 3 -11.76 -22.82 23.40
CA ALA A 3 -10.83 -22.93 24.55
C ALA A 3 -9.59 -22.03 24.51
N TRP A 4 -9.36 -21.28 23.41
CA TRP A 4 -8.11 -20.51 23.20
C TRP A 4 -8.31 -19.06 22.75
N PHE A 5 -9.53 -18.68 22.37
CA PHE A 5 -9.94 -17.29 22.40
C PHE A 5 -10.49 -17.02 23.79
N SER A 6 -10.00 -15.97 24.46
CA SER A 6 -10.67 -15.41 25.64
C SER A 6 -12.13 -15.11 25.25
N ARG A 7 -13.08 -15.84 25.83
CA ARG A 7 -14.53 -15.55 25.71
C ARG A 7 -14.98 -14.57 26.81
N SER A 8 -14.05 -13.80 27.31
CA SER A 8 -14.10 -12.98 28.52
C SER A 8 -13.56 -11.60 28.19
N LYS A 9 -14.00 -10.56 28.92
CA LYS A 9 -13.57 -9.14 28.74
C LYS A 9 -12.03 -8.94 28.83
N VAL A 10 -11.28 -9.93 29.31
CA VAL A 10 -9.82 -9.92 29.51
C VAL A 10 -9.06 -9.73 28.19
N THR A 11 -8.36 -8.61 28.09
CA THR A 11 -7.46 -8.18 27.01
C THR A 11 -6.01 -8.63 27.25
N VAL A 12 -5.09 -8.23 26.37
CA VAL A 12 -3.65 -8.44 26.59
C VAL A 12 -3.12 -7.61 27.76
N PHE A 13 -3.62 -6.38 27.93
CA PHE A 13 -3.16 -5.43 28.94
C PHE A 13 -3.57 -5.82 30.37
N ASP A 14 -4.64 -6.60 30.52
CA ASP A 14 -5.03 -7.19 31.80
C ASP A 14 -3.99 -8.20 32.34
N VAL A 15 -3.24 -8.86 31.46
CA VAL A 15 -2.38 -10.01 31.80
C VAL A 15 -0.88 -9.70 31.63
N PHE A 16 -0.53 -8.84 30.66
CA PHE A 16 0.85 -8.55 30.27
C PHE A 16 1.12 -7.05 30.20
N ASP A 17 2.24 -6.63 30.78
CA ASP A 17 2.83 -5.32 30.49
C ASP A 17 3.69 -5.41 29.24
N LEU A 18 3.43 -4.53 28.27
CA LEU A 18 4.15 -4.47 27.00
C LEU A 18 5.30 -3.45 27.11
N GLY A 19 6.52 -3.89 26.75
CA GLY A 19 7.75 -3.10 26.78
C GLY A 19 8.36 -2.91 25.40
N ASP A 20 9.69 -2.75 25.36
CA ASP A 20 10.44 -2.38 24.16
C ASP A 20 10.29 -3.34 22.97
N GLU A 21 10.46 -2.80 21.76
CA GLU A 21 10.58 -3.60 20.53
C GLU A 21 11.85 -4.44 20.56
N ILE A 22 11.69 -5.75 20.34
CA ILE A 22 12.78 -6.73 20.23
C ILE A 22 12.94 -7.27 18.80
N GLY A 23 12.08 -6.86 17.87
CA GLY A 23 12.22 -7.08 16.44
C GLY A 23 10.98 -6.72 15.64
N SER A 24 11.11 -6.66 14.31
CA SER A 24 10.00 -6.41 13.39
C SER A 24 10.05 -7.37 12.20
N GLY A 25 8.88 -7.78 11.71
CA GLY A 25 8.75 -8.75 10.62
C GLY A 25 7.66 -8.38 9.62
N ASN A 26 7.49 -9.21 8.59
CA ASN A 26 6.59 -8.96 7.45
C ASN A 26 5.11 -8.71 7.85
N PHE A 27 4.68 -9.22 9.00
CA PHE A 27 3.27 -9.18 9.45
C PHE A 27 3.04 -8.30 10.69
N GLY A 28 4.09 -7.77 11.32
CA GLY A 28 3.92 -7.09 12.62
C GLY A 28 5.22 -6.79 13.37
N GLN A 29 5.06 -6.04 14.46
CA GLN A 29 6.10 -5.73 15.44
C GLN A 29 6.18 -6.86 16.48
N VAL A 30 7.35 -7.09 17.08
CA VAL A 30 7.54 -8.01 18.20
C VAL A 30 8.06 -7.23 19.41
N LEU A 31 7.26 -7.21 20.48
CA LEU A 31 7.57 -6.52 21.72
C LEU A 31 8.00 -7.53 22.81
N LEU A 32 8.87 -7.08 23.70
CA LEU A 32 9.07 -7.72 25.01
C LEU A 32 7.79 -7.53 25.84
N CYS A 33 7.39 -8.55 26.61
CA CYS A 33 6.34 -8.38 27.62
C CYS A 33 6.60 -9.21 28.88
N THR A 34 6.02 -8.82 30.01
CA THR A 34 6.10 -9.51 31.30
C THR A 34 4.71 -9.77 31.84
N ARG A 35 4.49 -10.90 32.54
CA ARG A 35 3.20 -11.21 33.16
C ARG A 35 2.99 -10.31 34.38
N ARG A 36 1.79 -9.76 34.57
CA ARG A 36 1.48 -8.85 35.70
C ARG A 36 1.54 -9.52 37.07
N ASP A 37 1.12 -10.77 37.14
CA ASP A 37 1.15 -11.63 38.33
C ASP A 37 2.52 -12.30 38.59
N ASP A 38 3.41 -12.31 37.59
CA ASP A 38 4.82 -12.70 37.75
C ASP A 38 5.73 -11.86 36.83
N PRO A 39 6.14 -10.65 37.28
CA PRO A 39 7.01 -9.76 36.50
C PRO A 39 8.41 -10.34 36.23
N THR A 40 8.80 -11.45 36.90
CA THR A 40 10.07 -12.13 36.61
C THR A 40 9.99 -12.97 35.34
N GLN A 41 8.78 -13.33 34.91
CA GLN A 41 8.56 -14.16 33.74
C GLN A 41 8.30 -13.30 32.49
N ALA A 42 9.32 -13.25 31.63
CA ALA A 42 9.30 -12.49 30.38
C ALA A 42 8.97 -13.35 29.15
N TYR A 43 8.27 -12.73 28.20
CA TYR A 43 7.67 -13.31 27.00
C TYR A 43 7.93 -12.40 25.78
N ALA A 44 7.57 -12.87 24.58
CA ALA A 44 7.59 -12.07 23.36
C ALA A 44 6.17 -12.01 22.77
N VAL A 45 5.67 -10.83 22.42
CA VAL A 45 4.36 -10.68 21.77
C VAL A 45 4.51 -10.14 20.35
N LYS A 46 4.04 -10.89 19.36
CA LYS A 46 3.94 -10.46 17.95
C LYS A 46 2.59 -9.77 17.76
N VAL A 47 2.61 -8.51 17.34
CA VAL A 47 1.46 -7.61 17.24
C VAL A 47 1.15 -7.35 15.76
N VAL A 48 -0.06 -7.76 15.33
CA VAL A 48 -0.50 -7.71 13.93
C VAL A 48 -1.66 -6.73 13.79
N ASP A 49 -1.49 -5.69 12.96
CA ASP A 49 -2.54 -4.70 12.64
C ASP A 49 -3.53 -5.30 11.62
N MET A 50 -4.80 -5.40 12.02
CA MET A 50 -5.92 -5.97 11.27
C MET A 50 -6.72 -4.92 10.49
N GLU A 51 -6.46 -3.62 10.71
CA GLU A 51 -7.32 -2.51 10.29
C GLU A 51 -6.59 -1.47 9.41
N SER A 52 -5.27 -1.60 9.25
CA SER A 52 -4.45 -0.73 8.39
C SER A 52 -5.05 -0.53 6.99
N SER A 53 -4.91 0.70 6.46
CA SER A 53 -5.59 1.27 5.27
C SER A 53 -5.31 0.59 3.92
N GLN A 54 -4.73 -0.61 3.90
CA GLN A 54 -4.40 -1.38 2.72
C GLN A 54 -5.50 -2.39 2.40
N ALA A 55 -5.78 -2.58 1.10
CA ALA A 55 -6.66 -3.64 0.57
C ALA A 55 -6.16 -5.10 0.84
N LYS A 56 -5.16 -5.26 1.73
CA LYS A 56 -4.54 -6.52 2.15
C LYS A 56 -4.86 -6.91 3.60
N ALA A 57 -5.49 -6.04 4.41
CA ALA A 57 -5.72 -6.29 5.84
C ALA A 57 -6.40 -7.65 6.12
N MET A 58 -7.43 -7.99 5.33
CA MET A 58 -8.13 -9.28 5.42
C MET A 58 -7.22 -10.49 5.09
N GLN A 59 -6.26 -10.33 4.17
CA GLN A 59 -5.28 -11.37 3.81
C GLN A 59 -4.24 -11.55 4.92
N VAL A 60 -3.76 -10.45 5.52
CA VAL A 60 -2.82 -10.47 6.65
C VAL A 60 -3.44 -11.16 7.85
N TYR A 61 -4.70 -10.84 8.17
CA TYR A 61 -5.45 -11.49 9.25
C TYR A 61 -5.65 -13.00 8.99
N GLN A 62 -6.00 -13.39 7.76
CA GLN A 62 -6.15 -14.81 7.42
C GLN A 62 -4.81 -15.56 7.55
N ALA A 63 -3.71 -15.00 7.04
CA ALA A 63 -2.38 -15.59 7.17
C ALA A 63 -1.95 -15.73 8.64
N ALA A 64 -2.22 -14.72 9.48
CA ALA A 64 -1.94 -14.80 10.92
C ALA A 64 -2.82 -15.85 11.63
N ARG A 65 -4.07 -16.05 11.20
CA ARG A 65 -4.91 -17.14 11.71
C ARG A 65 -4.41 -18.52 11.28
N ASP A 66 -3.95 -18.66 10.04
CA ASP A 66 -3.41 -19.93 9.52
C ASP A 66 -2.08 -20.29 10.25
N GLU A 67 -1.22 -19.30 10.51
CA GLU A 67 -0.03 -19.43 11.37
C GLU A 67 -0.41 -19.91 12.78
N LEU A 68 -1.39 -19.25 13.43
CA LEU A 68 -1.88 -19.63 14.74
C LEU A 68 -2.47 -21.04 14.79
N ASP A 69 -3.23 -21.46 13.77
CA ASP A 69 -3.82 -22.79 13.70
C ASP A 69 -2.78 -23.89 13.42
N ILE A 70 -1.58 -23.53 12.94
CA ILE A 70 -0.39 -24.39 12.96
C ILE A 70 0.21 -24.41 14.37
N MET A 71 0.57 -23.25 14.92
CA MET A 71 1.30 -23.14 16.20
C MET A 71 0.57 -23.74 17.40
N LYS A 72 -0.77 -23.63 17.48
CA LYS A 72 -1.59 -24.24 18.55
C LYS A 72 -1.38 -25.74 18.73
N GLY A 73 -0.93 -26.45 17.69
CA GLY A 73 -0.68 -27.90 17.72
C GLY A 73 0.76 -28.31 17.98
N LEU A 74 1.69 -27.35 18.10
CA LEU A 74 3.13 -27.64 18.18
C LEU A 74 3.65 -27.55 19.62
N ASN A 75 4.34 -28.60 20.07
CA ASN A 75 5.05 -28.63 21.34
C ASN A 75 6.33 -29.47 21.18
N HIS A 76 7.47 -28.80 21.00
CA HIS A 76 8.78 -29.42 20.80
C HIS A 76 9.86 -28.48 21.38
N PRO A 77 10.91 -28.98 22.08
CA PRO A 77 11.90 -28.13 22.73
C PRO A 77 12.57 -27.12 21.77
N ASN A 78 12.81 -27.53 20.52
CA ASN A 78 13.45 -26.70 19.49
C ASN A 78 12.49 -25.92 18.60
N ILE A 79 11.24 -25.72 19.02
CA ILE A 79 10.25 -24.86 18.34
C ILE A 79 9.77 -23.82 19.36
N VAL A 80 9.51 -22.59 18.91
CA VAL A 80 8.93 -21.56 19.77
C VAL A 80 7.50 -21.92 20.18
N LYS A 81 7.25 -21.91 21.48
CA LYS A 81 5.96 -22.23 22.09
C LYS A 81 5.03 -21.03 22.06
N LEU A 82 3.84 -21.23 21.48
CA LEU A 82 2.71 -20.33 21.66
C LEU A 82 2.21 -20.42 23.11
N ILE A 83 2.08 -19.27 23.78
CA ILE A 83 1.63 -19.17 25.17
C ILE A 83 0.15 -18.80 25.20
N GLN A 84 -0.21 -17.69 24.56
CA GLN A 84 -1.58 -17.15 24.56
C GLN A 84 -1.83 -16.28 23.33
N VAL A 85 -3.10 -16.07 22.99
CA VAL A 85 -3.53 -15.16 21.91
C VAL A 85 -4.62 -14.24 22.45
N PHE A 86 -4.48 -12.95 22.18
CA PHE A 86 -5.51 -11.95 22.43
C PHE A 86 -5.85 -11.23 21.12
N GLN A 87 -7.06 -10.70 21.04
CA GLN A 87 -7.55 -9.97 19.87
C GLN A 87 -8.46 -8.84 20.35
N ASP A 88 -8.19 -7.61 19.94
CA ASP A 88 -9.11 -6.47 20.10
C ASP A 88 -9.77 -6.12 18.74
N LYS A 89 -10.28 -4.90 18.59
CA LYS A 89 -10.91 -4.42 17.33
C LYS A 89 -9.89 -4.30 16.19
N ARG A 90 -8.66 -3.88 16.49
CA ARG A 90 -7.61 -3.48 15.54
C ARG A 90 -6.39 -4.39 15.55
N PHE A 91 -6.03 -5.00 16.68
CA PHE A 91 -4.81 -5.78 16.82
C PHE A 91 -5.04 -7.24 17.23
N LEU A 92 -4.21 -8.12 16.66
CA LEU A 92 -4.05 -9.51 17.07
C LEU A 92 -2.69 -9.66 17.77
N TYR A 93 -2.70 -10.10 19.02
CA TYR A 93 -1.53 -10.27 19.88
C TYR A 93 -1.21 -11.76 20.04
N VAL A 94 -0.04 -12.17 19.58
CA VAL A 94 0.44 -13.56 19.64
C VAL A 94 1.57 -13.64 20.65
N VAL A 95 1.26 -14.08 21.87
CA VAL A 95 2.22 -14.20 22.98
C VAL A 95 2.93 -15.54 22.91
N MET A 96 4.26 -15.50 22.90
CA MET A 96 5.18 -16.61 22.72
C MET A 96 6.22 -16.64 23.85
N GLU A 97 6.90 -17.76 24.04
CA GLU A 97 8.04 -17.81 24.96
C GLU A 97 9.17 -16.85 24.52
N ARG A 98 9.83 -16.19 25.47
CA ARG A 98 10.97 -15.32 25.17
C ARG A 98 12.21 -16.16 24.86
N VAL A 99 12.87 -15.84 23.75
CA VAL A 99 14.12 -16.46 23.31
C VAL A 99 15.21 -15.38 23.37
N LYS A 100 16.28 -15.59 24.15
CA LYS A 100 17.20 -14.50 24.56
C LYS A 100 18.52 -14.43 23.81
N GLY A 101 18.95 -15.51 23.17
CA GLY A 101 20.30 -15.61 22.59
C GLY A 101 20.49 -14.94 21.23
N GLY A 102 19.45 -14.34 20.66
CA GLY A 102 19.49 -13.68 19.35
C GLY A 102 19.58 -14.66 18.18
N GLU A 103 19.78 -14.12 16.97
CA GLU A 103 19.88 -14.90 15.74
C GLU A 103 21.17 -15.73 15.65
N LEU A 104 21.07 -16.93 15.07
CA LEU A 104 22.19 -17.85 14.89
C LEU A 104 23.42 -17.20 14.22
N PHE A 105 23.22 -16.33 13.24
CA PHE A 105 24.33 -15.73 12.49
C PHE A 105 24.91 -14.48 13.16
N GLU A 106 24.15 -13.73 13.96
CA GLU A 106 24.71 -12.65 14.78
C GLU A 106 25.75 -13.20 15.77
N ALA A 107 25.44 -14.32 16.41
CA ALA A 107 26.39 -15.02 17.28
C ALA A 107 27.65 -15.52 16.54
N LEU A 108 27.56 -15.78 15.23
CA LEU A 108 28.67 -16.21 14.37
C LEU A 108 29.46 -15.05 13.74
N LYS A 109 28.92 -13.81 13.71
CA LYS A 109 29.59 -12.63 13.14
C LYS A 109 30.78 -12.14 13.98
N SER A 110 30.76 -12.35 15.31
CA SER A 110 31.82 -11.90 16.22
C SER A 110 33.21 -12.33 15.72
N GLU A 111 34.16 -11.40 15.66
CA GLU A 111 35.55 -11.66 15.21
C GLU A 111 36.19 -12.84 15.96
N LEU A 112 35.92 -12.93 17.27
CA LEU A 112 36.44 -13.97 18.16
C LEU A 112 35.83 -15.36 17.91
N ALA A 113 34.70 -15.48 17.19
CA ALA A 113 33.97 -16.74 17.04
C ALA A 113 34.84 -17.85 16.41
N VAL A 114 35.10 -18.92 17.16
CA VAL A 114 35.67 -20.17 16.67
C VAL A 114 34.51 -21.11 16.34
N ILE A 115 34.31 -21.34 15.06
CA ILE A 115 33.34 -22.33 14.58
C ILE A 115 33.96 -23.72 14.77
N ILE A 116 33.16 -24.71 15.16
CA ILE A 116 33.60 -26.10 15.27
C ILE A 116 32.49 -26.97 14.71
N GLU A 117 32.84 -27.92 13.82
CA GLU A 117 31.86 -28.85 13.23
C GLU A 117 31.02 -29.55 14.31
N GLN A 118 31.63 -29.91 15.46
CA GLN A 118 30.96 -30.56 16.59
C GLN A 118 29.83 -29.70 17.19
N ASP A 119 30.03 -28.38 17.27
CA ASP A 119 29.05 -27.43 17.82
C ASP A 119 27.96 -27.11 16.78
N VAL A 120 28.33 -26.97 15.49
CA VAL A 120 27.35 -26.80 14.39
C VAL A 120 26.52 -28.07 14.15
N ALA A 121 27.11 -29.25 14.29
CA ALA A 121 26.39 -30.53 14.20
C ALA A 121 25.35 -30.69 15.31
N ARG A 122 25.63 -30.19 16.53
CA ARG A 122 24.65 -30.14 17.62
C ARG A 122 23.47 -29.23 17.28
N VAL A 123 23.71 -28.07 16.68
CA VAL A 123 22.65 -27.17 16.19
C VAL A 123 21.87 -27.82 15.04
N GLY A 124 22.56 -28.44 14.09
CA GLY A 124 21.95 -29.16 12.97
C GLY A 124 21.07 -30.33 13.43
N LEU A 125 21.48 -31.10 14.45
CA LEU A 125 20.68 -32.18 15.00
C LEU A 125 19.39 -31.67 15.64
N GLN A 126 19.44 -30.54 16.35
CA GLN A 126 18.26 -29.90 16.93
C GLN A 126 17.30 -29.38 15.85
N LEU A 127 17.83 -28.76 14.79
CA LEU A 127 17.04 -28.31 13.65
C LEU A 127 16.38 -29.50 12.93
N MET A 128 17.11 -30.59 12.70
CA MET A 128 16.56 -31.81 12.11
C MET A 128 15.48 -32.45 12.99
N LYS A 129 15.61 -32.42 14.33
CA LYS A 129 14.55 -32.90 15.25
C LYS A 129 13.29 -32.03 15.16
N ALA A 130 13.44 -30.70 15.11
CA ALA A 130 12.31 -29.79 14.93
C ALA A 130 11.59 -30.03 13.58
N LEU A 131 12.35 -30.20 12.50
CA LEU A 131 11.80 -30.52 11.18
C LEU A 131 11.10 -31.90 11.17
N ASP A 132 11.70 -32.92 11.77
CA ASP A 132 11.09 -34.26 11.83
C ASP A 132 9.74 -34.26 12.57
N TYR A 133 9.66 -33.48 13.66
CA TYR A 133 8.44 -33.28 14.42
C TYR A 133 7.34 -32.60 13.58
N ILE A 134 7.61 -31.45 12.96
CA ILE A 134 6.58 -30.75 12.15
C ILE A 134 6.21 -31.55 10.88
N HIS A 135 7.17 -32.23 10.26
CA HIS A 135 6.92 -33.14 9.14
C HIS A 135 6.02 -34.31 9.57
N GLY A 136 6.24 -34.88 10.76
CA GLY A 136 5.35 -35.89 11.35
C GLY A 136 3.92 -35.38 11.62
N CYS A 137 3.75 -34.08 11.88
CA CYS A 137 2.46 -33.40 11.96
C CYS A 137 1.84 -33.03 10.58
N ASN A 138 2.47 -33.44 9.46
CA ASN A 138 2.15 -33.05 8.09
C ASN A 138 2.26 -31.55 7.82
N ILE A 139 3.13 -30.84 8.53
CA ILE A 139 3.40 -29.41 8.33
C ILE A 139 4.72 -29.25 7.55
N VAL A 140 4.76 -28.34 6.59
CA VAL A 140 5.97 -27.89 5.88
C VAL A 140 6.22 -26.44 6.23
N HIS A 141 7.45 -26.08 6.57
CA HIS A 141 7.78 -24.73 7.06
C HIS A 141 7.92 -23.71 5.94
N ARG A 142 8.56 -24.10 4.83
CA ARG A 142 8.76 -23.31 3.60
C ARG A 142 9.55 -22.00 3.74
N ASP A 143 10.12 -21.71 4.91
CA ASP A 143 10.93 -20.51 5.17
C ASP A 143 12.01 -20.78 6.23
N ILE A 144 12.74 -21.89 6.07
CA ILE A 144 13.92 -22.17 6.89
C ILE A 144 15.06 -21.27 6.43
N LYS A 145 15.46 -20.33 7.30
CA LYS A 145 16.54 -19.36 7.05
C LYS A 145 17.24 -19.00 8.36
N ALA A 146 18.40 -18.34 8.24
CA ALA A 146 19.24 -17.88 9.35
C ALA A 146 18.45 -17.13 10.44
N GLN A 147 17.64 -16.16 10.03
CA GLN A 147 16.87 -15.26 10.91
C GLN A 147 15.79 -16.00 11.71
N ASN A 148 15.27 -17.11 11.16
CA ASN A 148 14.21 -17.90 11.79
C ASN A 148 14.76 -18.92 12.80
N ILE A 149 16.07 -18.93 13.08
CA ILE A 149 16.72 -19.83 14.03
C ILE A 149 17.39 -19.00 15.12
N LEU A 150 16.77 -18.97 16.29
CA LEU A 150 17.28 -18.23 17.45
C LEU A 150 18.01 -19.16 18.43
N LEU A 151 19.04 -18.62 19.08
CA LEU A 151 19.69 -19.25 20.23
C LEU A 151 18.84 -19.03 21.48
N THR A 152 18.66 -20.07 22.30
CA THR A 152 17.86 -20.01 23.54
C THR A 152 18.38 -18.98 24.53
N GLU A 153 19.68 -19.04 24.83
CA GLU A 153 20.42 -18.14 25.71
C GLU A 153 21.66 -17.57 24.97
N PRO A 154 22.18 -16.41 25.35
CA PRO A 154 23.31 -15.79 24.68
C PRO A 154 24.62 -16.59 24.86
N PRO A 155 25.60 -16.44 23.96
CA PRO A 155 26.92 -17.08 24.05
C PRO A 155 27.59 -16.97 25.42
N ILE A 156 27.82 -18.12 26.07
CA ILE A 156 28.44 -18.21 27.40
C ILE A 156 29.92 -17.78 27.39
N LEU A 157 30.63 -18.08 26.28
CA LEU A 157 32.06 -17.84 26.15
C LEU A 157 32.37 -16.96 24.93
N PRO A 158 33.11 -15.83 25.12
CA PRO A 158 33.65 -15.07 24.00
C PRO A 158 34.43 -15.98 23.06
N GLY A 159 34.01 -16.02 21.81
CA GLY A 159 34.65 -16.85 20.79
C GLY A 159 34.25 -18.33 20.74
N ARG A 160 33.30 -18.81 21.55
CA ARG A 160 32.71 -20.16 21.39
C ARG A 160 31.19 -20.10 21.36
N ALA A 161 30.67 -19.31 20.42
CA ALA A 161 29.27 -18.92 20.30
C ALA A 161 28.25 -20.07 20.33
N LEU A 162 28.57 -21.21 19.73
CA LEU A 162 27.67 -22.36 19.63
C LEU A 162 27.95 -23.47 20.67
N GLN A 163 28.91 -23.28 21.58
CA GLN A 163 29.25 -24.29 22.57
C GLN A 163 28.08 -24.49 23.55
N ASN A 164 27.53 -25.71 23.56
CA ASN A 164 26.30 -26.05 24.30
C ASN A 164 25.06 -25.22 23.92
N ALA A 165 25.07 -24.57 22.75
CA ALA A 165 23.91 -23.85 22.27
C ALA A 165 22.71 -24.78 22.00
N ASP A 166 21.56 -24.40 22.53
CA ASP A 166 20.28 -24.97 22.15
C ASP A 166 19.47 -23.93 21.35
N ILE A 167 18.76 -24.36 20.30
CA ILE A 167 18.05 -23.47 19.36
C ILE A 167 16.54 -23.59 19.46
N LYS A 168 15.84 -22.54 19.01
CA LYS A 168 14.41 -22.56 18.70
C LYS A 168 14.15 -22.03 17.29
N LEU A 169 13.36 -22.80 16.54
CA LEU A 169 12.80 -22.40 15.25
C LEU A 169 11.59 -21.46 15.50
N ILE A 170 11.60 -20.31 14.84
CA ILE A 170 10.57 -19.25 14.94
C ILE A 170 9.93 -18.98 13.56
N ASP A 171 8.82 -18.21 13.58
CA ASP A 171 8.06 -17.72 12.42
C ASP A 171 7.44 -18.80 11.51
N PHE A 172 6.17 -19.12 11.78
CA PHE A 172 5.39 -20.07 10.99
C PHE A 172 4.51 -19.38 9.93
N GLY A 173 4.69 -18.08 9.67
CA GLY A 173 3.83 -17.27 8.78
C GLY A 173 3.78 -17.71 7.31
N LEU A 174 4.72 -18.55 6.86
CA LEU A 174 4.70 -19.20 5.55
C LEU A 174 4.47 -20.72 5.61
N SER A 175 4.24 -21.30 6.79
CA SER A 175 4.02 -22.74 6.94
C SER A 175 2.67 -23.18 6.39
N ALA A 176 2.54 -24.46 6.03
CA ALA A 176 1.27 -25.04 5.57
C ALA A 176 1.11 -26.51 5.94
N LYS A 177 -0.14 -26.93 6.15
CA LYS A 177 -0.52 -28.34 6.40
C LYS A 177 -0.75 -29.05 5.06
N LEU A 178 -0.14 -30.23 4.91
CA LEU A 178 -0.36 -31.15 3.79
C LEU A 178 -1.59 -32.03 4.05
N PRO A 179 -2.49 -32.24 3.07
CA PRO A 179 -3.56 -33.21 3.18
C PRO A 179 -3.02 -34.62 3.44
N ARG A 180 -3.68 -35.37 4.34
CA ARG A 180 -3.24 -36.72 4.76
C ARG A 180 -3.13 -37.73 3.60
N GLU A 181 -3.94 -37.54 2.57
CA GLU A 181 -3.96 -38.36 1.36
C GLU A 181 -2.67 -38.16 0.54
N CYS A 182 -2.27 -36.90 0.33
CA CYS A 182 -1.03 -36.57 -0.38
C CYS A 182 0.22 -37.10 0.35
N TRP A 183 0.24 -37.03 1.69
CA TRP A 183 1.39 -37.49 2.49
C TRP A 183 1.71 -38.98 2.31
N ARG A 184 0.69 -39.84 2.18
CA ARG A 184 0.87 -41.30 2.06
C ARG A 184 1.39 -41.75 0.69
N GLN A 185 1.20 -40.95 -0.36
CA GLN A 185 1.57 -41.33 -1.73
C GLN A 185 2.91 -40.69 -2.18
N GLN A 186 3.60 -39.98 -1.29
CA GLN A 186 4.68 -39.03 -1.63
C GLN A 186 4.22 -37.91 -2.59
N ASP A 187 2.91 -37.70 -2.65
CA ASP A 187 2.31 -36.71 -3.53
C ASP A 187 2.60 -35.32 -3.01
N ARG A 188 3.28 -34.58 -3.89
CA ARG A 188 3.62 -33.19 -3.70
C ARG A 188 2.32 -32.38 -3.75
N ALA A 189 2.17 -31.33 -2.92
CA ALA A 189 0.87 -30.62 -2.83
C ALA A 189 0.88 -29.11 -3.18
N PHE A 190 2.00 -28.40 -3.02
CA PHE A 190 2.05 -26.93 -3.10
C PHE A 190 2.69 -26.41 -4.40
N ASP A 191 2.10 -25.38 -4.99
CA ASP A 191 2.54 -24.69 -6.22
C ASP A 191 3.07 -23.26 -5.97
N THR A 192 2.72 -22.68 -4.82
CA THR A 192 2.99 -21.28 -4.48
C THR A 192 4.45 -21.08 -4.09
N ILE A 193 5.12 -20.10 -4.70
CA ILE A 193 6.53 -19.76 -4.42
C ILE A 193 6.62 -18.95 -3.13
N CYS A 194 7.43 -19.41 -2.17
CA CYS A 194 7.70 -18.73 -0.90
C CYS A 194 9.08 -19.13 -0.34
N GLY A 195 9.61 -18.31 0.58
CA GLY A 195 10.94 -18.48 1.20
C GLY A 195 12.01 -17.53 0.63
N THR A 196 13.11 -17.33 1.36
CA THR A 196 14.26 -16.53 0.91
C THR A 196 14.95 -17.20 -0.30
N PRO A 197 15.14 -16.51 -1.45
CA PRO A 197 15.66 -17.12 -2.69
C PRO A 197 16.94 -17.94 -2.50
N ALA A 198 17.92 -17.42 -1.76
CA ALA A 198 19.21 -18.08 -1.53
C ALA A 198 19.10 -19.46 -0.82
N CYS A 199 18.01 -19.73 -0.10
CA CYS A 199 17.75 -21.00 0.59
C CYS A 199 16.79 -21.93 -0.17
N CYS A 200 16.18 -21.48 -1.26
CA CYS A 200 15.16 -22.25 -1.98
C CYS A 200 15.73 -23.51 -2.66
N ALA A 201 15.00 -24.62 -2.53
CA ALA A 201 15.37 -25.91 -3.12
C ALA A 201 15.21 -25.93 -4.65
N PRO A 202 15.94 -26.77 -5.40
CA PRO A 202 15.83 -26.86 -6.85
C PRO A 202 14.41 -27.12 -7.37
N GLU A 203 13.57 -27.84 -6.62
CA GLU A 203 12.17 -28.05 -6.99
C GLU A 203 11.26 -26.83 -6.75
N ILE A 204 11.66 -25.87 -5.90
CA ILE A 204 11.01 -24.54 -5.81
C ILE A 204 11.48 -23.68 -6.99
N TRP A 205 12.78 -23.69 -7.29
CA TRP A 205 13.30 -23.00 -8.48
C TRP A 205 12.76 -23.59 -9.80
N ALA A 206 12.43 -24.88 -9.84
CA ALA A 206 11.80 -25.52 -10.99
C ALA A 206 10.33 -25.13 -11.21
N THR A 207 9.68 -24.42 -10.26
CA THR A 207 8.41 -23.72 -10.55
C THR A 207 8.62 -22.32 -11.13
N GLN A 208 9.87 -21.86 -11.31
CA GLN A 208 10.20 -20.73 -12.18
C GLN A 208 10.47 -21.27 -13.59
N GLU A 209 9.70 -20.81 -14.58
CA GLU A 209 9.38 -21.56 -15.81
C GLU A 209 10.50 -21.62 -16.87
N LYS A 210 11.78 -21.45 -16.49
CA LYS A 210 12.90 -21.24 -17.43
C LYS A 210 14.16 -22.11 -17.22
N ALA A 211 14.09 -23.19 -16.41
CA ALA A 211 15.24 -24.10 -16.23
C ALA A 211 14.89 -25.61 -16.25
N ILE A 212 15.32 -26.28 -17.33
CA ILE A 212 15.48 -27.75 -17.54
C ILE A 212 14.16 -28.60 -17.62
N PRO A 213 14.19 -29.88 -18.03
CA PRO A 213 13.90 -30.31 -19.41
C PRO A 213 12.53 -31.00 -19.62
N LEU A 214 12.15 -31.14 -20.90
CA LEU A 214 10.86 -31.68 -21.40
C LEU A 214 10.32 -32.94 -20.71
N TRP A 215 11.17 -33.90 -20.30
CA TRP A 215 10.70 -35.14 -19.67
C TRP A 215 10.07 -34.95 -18.27
N ARG A 216 10.29 -33.79 -17.62
CA ARG A 216 9.62 -33.43 -16.34
C ARG A 216 8.23 -32.80 -16.50
N LYS A 217 7.79 -32.42 -17.70
CA LYS A 217 6.43 -31.85 -17.94
C LYS A 217 5.27 -32.84 -17.69
N ARG A 218 5.54 -34.11 -17.39
CA ARG A 218 4.54 -35.18 -17.20
C ARG A 218 3.94 -35.28 -15.79
N TRP A 219 4.53 -34.63 -14.78
CA TRP A 219 4.18 -34.83 -13.37
C TRP A 219 3.99 -33.49 -12.64
N GLY A 220 2.74 -32.99 -12.64
CA GLY A 220 2.32 -31.64 -12.24
C GLY A 220 3.09 -30.95 -11.11
N MET A 221 3.38 -29.66 -11.31
CA MET A 221 4.17 -28.80 -10.41
C MET A 221 3.58 -28.71 -9.01
N ARG A 222 4.09 -29.55 -8.11
CA ARG A 222 3.84 -29.43 -6.67
C ARG A 222 5.14 -29.72 -5.92
N TYR A 223 5.33 -29.22 -4.69
CA TYR A 223 6.44 -29.60 -3.78
C TYR A 223 5.92 -30.09 -2.40
N GLY A 224 6.84 -30.54 -1.53
CA GLY A 224 6.54 -31.12 -0.20
C GLY A 224 7.68 -30.91 0.81
N CYS A 225 7.64 -31.63 1.95
CA CYS A 225 8.51 -31.41 3.12
C CYS A 225 10.04 -31.40 2.88
N LYS A 226 10.51 -32.02 1.80
CA LYS A 226 11.93 -32.09 1.42
C LYS A 226 12.57 -30.73 1.14
N VAL A 227 11.78 -29.68 0.87
CA VAL A 227 12.29 -28.31 0.69
C VAL A 227 12.96 -27.77 1.96
N ASP A 228 12.39 -28.05 3.13
CA ASP A 228 12.92 -27.60 4.43
C ASP A 228 14.29 -28.23 4.72
N ILE A 229 14.51 -29.47 4.26
CA ILE A 229 15.78 -30.20 4.43
C ILE A 229 16.89 -29.56 3.60
N TYR A 230 16.59 -29.12 2.37
CA TYR A 230 17.54 -28.42 1.52
C TYR A 230 17.91 -27.06 2.13
N ALA A 231 16.91 -26.27 2.52
CA ALA A 231 17.10 -24.97 3.14
C ALA A 231 17.91 -25.06 4.45
N ALA A 232 17.64 -26.05 5.30
CA ALA A 232 18.48 -26.36 6.46
C ALA A 232 19.92 -26.75 6.07
N GLY A 233 20.11 -27.46 4.96
CA GLY A 233 21.42 -27.77 4.40
C GLY A 233 22.19 -26.51 3.99
N VAL A 234 21.51 -25.52 3.39
CA VAL A 234 22.08 -24.21 3.04
C VAL A 234 22.51 -23.46 4.31
N VAL A 235 21.65 -23.41 5.33
CA VAL A 235 21.94 -22.78 6.63
C VAL A 235 23.17 -23.40 7.31
N LEU A 236 23.26 -24.73 7.37
CA LEU A 236 24.41 -25.41 7.99
C LEU A 236 25.70 -25.24 7.17
N TYR A 237 25.60 -25.27 5.84
CA TYR A 237 26.72 -24.99 4.94
C TYR A 237 27.26 -23.55 5.16
N MET A 238 26.37 -22.55 5.22
CA MET A 238 26.74 -21.17 5.52
C MET A 238 27.40 -21.03 6.89
N ALA A 239 26.85 -21.68 7.92
CA ALA A 239 27.39 -21.65 9.28
C ALA A 239 28.78 -22.29 9.41
N LEU A 240 29.16 -23.17 8.48
CA LEU A 240 30.48 -23.83 8.46
C LEU A 240 31.51 -23.11 7.59
N LEU A 241 31.09 -22.56 6.45
CA LEU A 241 32.00 -22.10 5.38
C LEU A 241 31.99 -20.60 5.15
N GLY A 242 31.07 -19.85 5.76
CA GLY A 242 30.95 -18.40 5.60
C GLY A 242 30.67 -17.97 4.16
N LYS A 243 29.91 -18.78 3.40
CA LYS A 243 29.47 -18.47 2.03
C LYS A 243 28.22 -19.28 1.68
N LEU A 244 27.48 -18.85 0.67
CA LEU A 244 26.38 -19.63 0.08
C LEU A 244 26.92 -20.83 -0.74
N PRO A 245 26.17 -21.94 -0.86
CA PRO A 245 26.56 -23.07 -1.71
C PRO A 245 26.51 -22.73 -3.21
N PHE A 246 25.62 -21.81 -3.59
CA PHE A 246 25.55 -21.18 -4.90
C PHE A 246 25.24 -19.69 -4.69
N SER A 247 25.95 -18.79 -5.38
CA SER A 247 25.68 -17.36 -5.37
C SER A 247 25.78 -16.80 -6.79
N ALA A 248 25.00 -15.75 -7.08
CA ALA A 248 25.01 -15.07 -8.38
C ALA A 248 24.46 -13.64 -8.25
N SER A 249 24.79 -12.79 -9.23
CA SER A 249 24.37 -11.38 -9.28
C SER A 249 22.88 -11.14 -9.60
N ASP A 250 22.13 -12.19 -9.97
CA ASP A 250 20.72 -12.11 -10.39
C ASP A 250 20.03 -13.45 -10.06
N THR A 251 18.76 -13.39 -9.68
CA THR A 251 17.99 -14.56 -9.23
C THR A 251 17.85 -15.64 -10.30
N ARG A 252 17.83 -15.30 -11.60
CA ARG A 252 17.76 -16.31 -12.69
C ARG A 252 19.09 -17.04 -12.87
N LYS A 253 20.22 -16.35 -12.69
CA LYS A 253 21.55 -16.99 -12.67
C LYS A 253 21.71 -17.92 -11.46
N LEU A 254 21.18 -17.50 -10.30
CA LEU A 254 21.13 -18.34 -9.11
C LEU A 254 20.28 -19.59 -9.36
N ALA A 255 19.08 -19.43 -9.94
CA ALA A 255 18.22 -20.53 -10.34
C ALA A 255 18.92 -21.52 -11.28
N SER A 256 19.64 -21.05 -12.30
CA SER A 256 20.33 -21.93 -13.25
C SER A 256 21.47 -22.72 -12.61
N LEU A 257 22.23 -22.13 -11.69
CA LEU A 257 23.26 -22.83 -10.90
C LEU A 257 22.64 -23.87 -9.96
N VAL A 258 21.61 -23.47 -9.20
CA VAL A 258 20.91 -24.36 -8.24
C VAL A 258 20.29 -25.55 -8.97
N CYS A 259 19.63 -25.34 -10.11
CA CYS A 259 19.00 -26.40 -10.89
C CYS A 259 19.95 -27.24 -11.76
N SER A 260 21.14 -26.73 -12.12
CA SER A 260 22.08 -27.44 -13.03
C SER A 260 22.51 -28.81 -12.47
N PRO A 261 22.43 -29.92 -13.26
CA PRO A 261 22.88 -31.24 -12.81
C PRO A 261 24.42 -31.37 -12.75
N HIS A 262 25.17 -30.37 -13.24
CA HIS A 262 26.62 -30.38 -13.30
C HIS A 262 27.29 -29.48 -12.24
N GLU A 263 26.53 -28.63 -11.56
CA GLU A 263 27.03 -27.70 -10.55
C GLU A 263 26.89 -28.27 -9.14
N PHE A 264 27.98 -28.31 -8.37
CA PHE A 264 28.05 -28.87 -7.02
C PHE A 264 28.60 -27.85 -6.00
N PRO A 265 28.14 -27.86 -4.74
CA PRO A 265 28.66 -26.95 -3.72
C PRO A 265 30.17 -27.16 -3.47
N ASN A 266 30.92 -26.06 -3.39
CA ASN A 266 32.36 -26.10 -3.07
C ASN A 266 32.57 -26.10 -1.54
N PHE A 267 32.89 -27.27 -0.98
CA PHE A 267 33.07 -27.54 0.45
C PHE A 267 34.34 -26.95 1.13
N GLN A 268 35.06 -26.06 0.44
CA GLN A 268 36.15 -25.25 0.99
C GLN A 268 35.63 -23.90 1.53
N SER A 269 36.31 -23.25 2.47
CA SER A 269 35.96 -21.91 2.96
C SER A 269 36.14 -20.82 1.86
N LYS A 270 35.57 -19.62 2.05
CA LYS A 270 35.64 -18.51 1.07
C LYS A 270 37.08 -18.03 0.80
N ASP A 271 37.92 -18.08 1.82
CA ASP A 271 39.36 -17.73 1.80
C ASP A 271 40.27 -18.92 1.41
N GLY A 272 39.71 -20.09 1.16
CA GLY A 272 40.45 -21.30 0.81
C GLY A 272 41.24 -21.96 1.96
N THR A 273 41.23 -21.40 3.17
CA THR A 273 42.09 -21.87 4.28
C THR A 273 41.61 -23.16 4.95
N TYR A 274 40.36 -23.56 4.72
CA TYR A 274 39.72 -24.70 5.38
C TYR A 274 38.82 -25.51 4.44
N GLU A 275 38.64 -26.80 4.73
CA GLU A 275 37.71 -27.71 4.05
C GLU A 275 37.03 -28.61 5.09
N VAL A 276 35.70 -28.77 4.99
CA VAL A 276 34.95 -29.60 5.95
C VAL A 276 35.29 -31.09 5.86
N SER A 277 35.14 -31.77 7.00
CA SER A 277 35.39 -33.20 7.16
C SER A 277 34.58 -34.03 6.17
N LYS A 278 35.09 -35.22 5.83
CA LYS A 278 34.41 -36.15 4.93
C LYS A 278 32.98 -36.47 5.39
N SER A 279 32.78 -36.70 6.69
CA SER A 279 31.44 -37.00 7.24
C SER A 279 30.51 -35.77 7.24
N CYS A 280 31.03 -34.56 7.48
CA CYS A 280 30.26 -33.33 7.29
C CYS A 280 29.80 -33.17 5.83
N ARG A 281 30.70 -33.38 4.88
CA ARG A 281 30.43 -33.31 3.44
C ARG A 281 29.38 -34.32 3.00
N GLU A 282 29.49 -35.58 3.45
CA GLU A 282 28.51 -36.63 3.18
C GLU A 282 27.11 -36.23 3.70
N CYS A 283 27.03 -35.68 4.92
CA CYS A 283 25.77 -35.19 5.49
C CYS A 283 25.17 -34.03 4.69
N LEU A 284 25.97 -32.99 4.40
CA LEU A 284 25.52 -31.82 3.65
C LEU A 284 25.11 -32.20 2.21
N SER A 285 25.82 -33.11 1.55
CA SER A 285 25.45 -33.63 0.23
C SER A 285 24.12 -34.39 0.24
N MET A 286 23.80 -35.14 1.30
CA MET A 286 22.49 -35.79 1.45
C MET A 286 21.33 -34.78 1.62
N MET A 287 21.61 -33.63 2.23
CA MET A 287 20.63 -32.56 2.43
C MET A 287 20.49 -31.64 1.21
N LEU A 288 21.59 -31.34 0.52
CA LEU A 288 21.67 -30.49 -0.68
C LEU A 288 21.47 -31.27 -2.00
N GLU A 289 21.10 -32.56 -1.93
CA GLU A 289 20.75 -33.38 -3.10
C GLU A 289 19.62 -32.71 -3.89
N LYS A 290 19.81 -32.60 -5.22
CA LYS A 290 18.96 -31.79 -6.09
C LYS A 290 17.65 -32.47 -6.44
N ASP A 291 17.61 -33.81 -6.45
CA ASP A 291 16.37 -34.56 -6.60
C ASP A 291 15.69 -34.78 -5.24
N PRO A 292 14.50 -34.18 -4.96
CA PRO A 292 13.83 -34.36 -3.66
C PRO A 292 13.45 -35.81 -3.36
N ASN A 293 13.34 -36.66 -4.38
CA ASN A 293 13.08 -38.09 -4.21
C ASN A 293 14.32 -38.85 -3.66
N ARG A 294 15.53 -38.32 -3.92
CA ARG A 294 16.82 -38.86 -3.45
C ARG A 294 17.34 -38.16 -2.19
N ARG A 295 16.96 -36.89 -1.97
CA ARG A 295 17.30 -36.10 -0.78
C ARG A 295 16.84 -36.82 0.49
N CYS A 296 17.62 -36.74 1.57
CA CYS A 296 17.24 -37.36 2.84
C CYS A 296 15.98 -36.72 3.45
N SER A 297 15.28 -37.43 4.34
CA SER A 297 14.28 -36.82 5.26
C SER A 297 14.97 -36.29 6.52
N ALA A 298 14.24 -35.53 7.33
CA ALA A 298 14.70 -35.09 8.65
C ALA A 298 15.16 -36.28 9.51
N LEU A 299 14.30 -37.30 9.70
CA LEU A 299 14.67 -38.56 10.37
C LEU A 299 15.94 -39.21 9.82
N GLN A 300 16.10 -39.28 8.49
CA GLN A 300 17.31 -39.86 7.88
C GLN A 300 18.56 -39.01 8.19
N ALA A 301 18.45 -37.68 8.12
CA ALA A 301 19.54 -36.77 8.49
C ALA A 301 19.92 -36.91 9.97
N THR A 302 18.95 -36.96 10.90
CA THR A 302 19.25 -37.12 12.34
C THR A 302 20.09 -38.36 12.65
N ARG A 303 20.03 -39.42 11.82
CA ARG A 303 20.77 -40.67 12.00
C ARG A 303 22.20 -40.63 11.42
N HIS A 304 22.57 -39.56 10.72
CA HIS A 304 23.90 -39.46 10.10
C HIS A 304 25.01 -39.32 11.17
N PRO A 305 26.14 -40.05 11.05
CA PRO A 305 27.22 -40.04 12.07
C PRO A 305 27.73 -38.65 12.46
N TRP A 306 27.79 -37.72 11.49
CA TRP A 306 28.15 -36.32 11.74
C TRP A 306 27.20 -35.61 12.71
N LEU A 307 25.88 -35.67 12.47
CA LEU A 307 24.87 -35.06 13.36
C LEU A 307 24.74 -35.82 14.70
N GLN A 308 24.96 -37.13 14.71
CA GLN A 308 25.05 -37.93 15.94
C GLN A 308 26.35 -37.69 16.74
N ASN A 309 27.25 -36.85 16.23
CA ASN A 309 28.48 -36.45 16.89
C ASN A 309 29.41 -37.63 17.27
N THR A 310 29.34 -38.74 16.54
CA THR A 310 30.13 -39.97 16.81
C THR A 310 31.58 -39.87 16.32
N VAL A 311 32.04 -38.69 15.90
CA VAL A 311 33.37 -38.45 15.35
C VAL A 311 34.29 -37.93 16.47
N PRO A 312 35.53 -38.45 16.62
CA PRO A 312 36.46 -37.99 17.65
C PRO A 312 36.80 -36.50 17.55
N ARG A 313 37.08 -35.89 18.71
CA ARG A 313 37.34 -34.46 19.00
C ARG A 313 38.62 -33.85 18.34
N LYS A 314 39.00 -34.26 17.13
CA LYS A 314 40.37 -34.14 16.59
C LYS A 314 40.66 -32.98 15.61
N ARG A 315 39.72 -32.08 15.32
CA ARG A 315 40.00 -30.81 14.63
C ARG A 315 39.15 -29.66 15.20
N ALA A 316 39.79 -28.77 15.95
CA ALA A 316 39.33 -27.38 16.05
C ALA A 316 39.69 -26.66 14.75
N LEU A 317 38.89 -25.68 14.32
CA LEU A 317 39.30 -24.77 13.24
C LEU A 317 40.49 -23.94 13.75
N PRO A 318 41.67 -23.97 13.09
CA PRO A 318 42.88 -23.37 13.68
C PRO A 318 42.89 -21.83 13.73
N LYS A 319 41.96 -21.16 13.02
CA LYS A 319 41.85 -19.71 12.95
C LYS A 319 40.37 -19.28 12.84
N PRO A 320 39.99 -18.13 13.41
CA PRO A 320 38.70 -17.52 13.08
C PRO A 320 38.64 -17.22 11.58
N ILE A 321 37.50 -17.51 10.96
CA ILE A 321 37.20 -17.10 9.59
C ILE A 321 37.25 -15.56 9.53
N PRO A 322 37.93 -14.93 8.55
CA PRO A 322 38.02 -13.48 8.46
C PRO A 322 36.66 -12.78 8.51
N GLN A 323 36.60 -11.62 9.18
CA GLN A 323 35.37 -10.84 9.39
C GLN A 323 34.63 -10.53 8.08
N GLU A 324 35.40 -10.19 7.04
CA GLU A 324 34.95 -9.90 5.66
C GLU A 324 34.19 -11.06 5.00
N VAL A 325 34.51 -12.30 5.38
CA VAL A 325 33.82 -13.51 4.90
C VAL A 325 32.48 -13.69 5.64
N ARG A 326 32.45 -13.36 6.93
CA ARG A 326 31.26 -13.49 7.80
C ARG A 326 30.21 -12.42 7.50
N SER A 327 30.63 -11.17 7.37
CA SER A 327 29.74 -10.05 7.03
C SER A 327 29.12 -10.31 5.65
N SER A 328 29.94 -10.61 4.66
CA SER A 328 29.52 -10.83 3.28
C SER A 328 28.52 -11.98 3.10
N ALA A 329 28.58 -13.07 3.86
CA ALA A 329 27.59 -14.15 3.73
C ALA A 329 26.22 -13.80 4.36
N ALA A 330 26.23 -13.04 5.46
CA ALA A 330 24.99 -12.52 6.06
C ALA A 330 24.39 -11.41 5.19
N GLU A 331 25.23 -10.51 4.68
CA GLU A 331 24.87 -9.43 3.76
C GLU A 331 24.38 -9.97 2.41
N GLU A 332 25.00 -11.00 1.81
CA GLU A 332 24.52 -11.65 0.59
C GLU A 332 23.14 -12.30 0.81
N ALA A 333 22.91 -12.95 1.95
CA ALA A 333 21.62 -13.53 2.29
C ALA A 333 20.54 -12.47 2.56
N GLN A 334 20.91 -11.33 3.16
CA GLN A 334 20.00 -10.21 3.47
C GLN A 334 19.71 -9.36 2.23
N ALA A 335 20.69 -9.13 1.36
CA ALA A 335 20.55 -8.46 0.06
C ALA A 335 19.66 -9.26 -0.90
N ALA A 336 19.73 -10.60 -0.86
CA ALA A 336 18.83 -11.48 -1.60
C ALA A 336 17.39 -11.52 -1.06
N ALA A 337 17.11 -10.88 0.08
CA ALA A 337 15.84 -10.93 0.80
C ALA A 337 15.12 -9.56 0.91
N VAL A 338 15.64 -8.50 0.30
CA VAL A 338 15.18 -7.11 0.55
C VAL A 338 13.75 -6.88 0.04
N ALA A 339 12.80 -6.87 0.99
CA ALA A 339 11.65 -5.96 0.91
C ALA A 339 12.14 -4.53 1.25
N PRO A 340 11.57 -3.47 0.64
CA PRO A 340 12.01 -2.11 0.91
C PRO A 340 11.79 -1.75 2.40
N PRO A 341 12.71 -0.99 3.03
CA PRO A 341 12.52 -0.54 4.40
C PRO A 341 11.23 0.27 4.53
N GLN A 342 10.41 -0.04 5.54
CA GLN A 342 9.19 0.70 5.81
C GLN A 342 9.55 2.14 6.22
N SER A 343 8.79 3.14 5.77
CA SER A 343 9.11 4.53 6.06
C SER A 343 8.96 4.84 7.55
N PRO A 344 9.76 5.78 8.11
CA PRO A 344 9.65 6.16 9.53
C PRO A 344 8.25 6.61 9.93
N GLU A 345 7.50 7.19 8.98
CA GLU A 345 6.10 7.62 9.17
C GLU A 345 5.19 6.44 9.57
N VAL A 346 5.27 5.30 8.86
CA VAL A 346 4.43 4.11 9.14
C VAL A 346 4.77 3.49 10.50
N HIS A 347 6.04 3.53 10.91
CA HIS A 347 6.45 3.08 12.25
C HIS A 347 5.85 3.98 13.34
N SER A 348 5.90 5.31 13.15
CA SER A 348 5.34 6.28 14.09
C SER A 348 3.81 6.20 14.20
N GLU A 349 3.12 5.86 13.11
CA GLU A 349 1.67 5.69 13.07
C GLU A 349 1.21 4.44 13.85
N ARG A 350 1.96 3.33 13.75
CA ARG A 350 1.67 2.10 14.52
C ARG A 350 1.89 2.26 16.02
N LEU A 351 2.95 2.95 16.44
CA LEU A 351 3.21 3.23 17.85
C LEU A 351 2.05 4.02 18.48
N ARG A 352 1.64 5.12 17.83
CA ARG A 352 0.47 5.91 18.24
C ARG A 352 -0.82 5.09 18.27
N ALA A 353 -1.00 4.17 17.34
CA ALA A 353 -2.17 3.30 17.31
C ALA A 353 -2.20 2.29 18.48
N LEU A 354 -1.04 1.80 18.92
CA LEU A 354 -0.93 0.92 20.09
C LEU A 354 -1.08 1.69 21.40
N GLU A 355 -0.55 2.91 21.48
CA GLU A 355 -0.81 3.84 22.59
C GLU A 355 -2.30 4.16 22.68
N GLN A 356 -2.96 4.48 21.55
CA GLN A 356 -4.41 4.71 21.53
C GLN A 356 -5.19 3.47 21.97
N ALA A 357 -4.84 2.27 21.49
CA ALA A 357 -5.52 1.04 21.90
C ALA A 357 -5.37 0.72 23.40
N ARG A 358 -4.26 1.13 24.03
CA ARG A 358 -4.09 1.07 25.49
C ARG A 358 -4.97 2.12 26.18
N ASN A 359 -4.95 3.36 25.73
CA ASN A 359 -5.73 4.45 26.32
C ASN A 359 -7.25 4.18 26.22
N ASP A 360 -7.73 3.68 25.07
CA ASP A 360 -9.12 3.26 24.84
C ASP A 360 -9.58 2.17 25.83
N TRP A 361 -8.64 1.35 26.33
CA TRP A 361 -8.90 0.31 27.34
C TRP A 361 -8.82 0.86 28.77
N GLU A 362 -7.90 1.79 29.06
CA GLU A 362 -7.82 2.50 30.33
C GLU A 362 -9.12 3.32 30.57
N GLU A 363 -9.61 4.06 29.57
CA GLU A 363 -10.91 4.76 29.61
C GLU A 363 -12.10 3.79 29.81
N ALA A 364 -12.04 2.60 29.22
CA ALA A 364 -13.09 1.58 29.38
C ALA A 364 -13.14 1.01 30.81
N LEU A 365 -11.98 0.83 31.45
CA LEU A 365 -11.86 0.38 32.84
C LEU A 365 -12.44 1.41 33.82
N GLU A 366 -12.08 2.69 33.66
CA GLU A 366 -12.66 3.78 34.47
C GLU A 366 -14.19 3.86 34.31
N SER A 367 -14.72 3.50 33.13
CA SER A 367 -16.17 3.43 32.90
C SER A 367 -16.85 2.24 33.61
N ASP A 368 -16.24 1.05 33.63
CA ASP A 368 -16.79 -0.15 34.29
C ASP A 368 -16.68 -0.05 35.83
N GLU A 369 -15.56 0.44 36.40
CA GLU A 369 -15.40 0.58 37.88
C GLU A 369 -16.41 1.55 38.51
N SER A 370 -16.92 2.51 37.73
CA SER A 370 -18.00 3.42 38.17
C SER A 370 -19.35 2.72 38.42
N SER A 371 -19.48 1.43 38.06
CA SER A 371 -20.72 0.64 38.18
C SER A 371 -20.73 -0.41 39.30
N GLU A 372 -19.60 -0.71 39.96
CA GLU A 372 -19.49 -1.73 41.01
C GLU A 372 -18.96 -1.19 42.36
N SER A 373 -19.57 -0.13 42.91
CA SER A 373 -19.22 0.34 44.26
C SER A 373 -20.39 0.91 45.10
N GLU A 374 -21.45 0.13 45.34
CA GLU A 374 -22.31 0.38 46.51
C GLU A 374 -23.01 -0.88 47.06
N SER A 375 -22.33 -1.66 47.93
CA SER A 375 -23.01 -2.63 48.80
C SER A 375 -22.29 -2.87 50.15
N SER A 376 -22.35 -1.89 51.06
CA SER A 376 -22.27 -2.17 52.50
C SER A 376 -23.02 -1.10 53.31
N GLY A 377 -23.84 -1.52 54.28
CA GLY A 377 -24.67 -0.58 55.07
C GLY A 377 -25.85 -1.25 55.74
N ALA A 378 -25.62 -1.94 56.86
CA ALA A 378 -26.68 -2.68 57.55
C ALA A 378 -27.60 -1.80 58.42
N GLY A 379 -28.90 -2.09 58.38
CA GLY A 379 -29.77 -2.00 59.55
C GLY A 379 -30.94 -1.01 59.51
N LYS A 380 -32.16 -1.54 59.48
CA LYS A 380 -33.06 -1.52 60.65
C LYS A 380 -34.28 -2.44 60.51
N VAL A 381 -34.84 -2.79 61.66
CA VAL A 381 -35.96 -3.72 61.88
C VAL A 381 -37.23 -2.93 62.21
N SER A 382 -38.41 -3.55 62.01
CA SER A 382 -39.76 -3.12 62.48
C SER A 382 -40.41 -1.93 61.74
N SER A 383 -41.75 -1.78 61.67
CA SER A 383 -42.87 -2.75 61.73
C SER A 383 -44.21 -2.04 61.44
N GLY A 384 -45.12 -2.69 60.72
CA GLY A 384 -46.57 -2.61 60.98
C GLY A 384 -47.44 -1.48 60.37
N ARG A 385 -48.51 -1.93 59.67
CA ARG A 385 -49.88 -1.35 59.57
C ARG A 385 -50.08 -0.01 58.81
N VAL A 386 -50.75 -0.01 57.66
CA VAL A 386 -52.24 -0.02 57.39
C VAL A 386 -52.88 1.36 57.41
N SER A 387 -53.31 1.86 56.24
CA SER A 387 -54.69 2.35 55.95
C SER A 387 -54.85 2.94 54.53
N SER A 388 -55.96 2.62 53.86
CA SER A 388 -56.50 3.22 52.61
C SER A 388 -57.68 4.17 52.93
N PRO A 389 -58.58 4.62 52.01
CA PRO A 389 -58.62 4.73 50.53
C PRO A 389 -59.16 6.12 50.01
N LEU A 390 -59.65 6.18 48.74
CA LEU A 390 -60.52 7.20 48.07
C LEU A 390 -59.79 8.44 47.52
N ASP A 391 -60.11 9.07 46.37
CA ASP A 391 -61.01 8.80 45.21
C ASP A 391 -60.51 9.69 44.00
N GLY A 392 -61.09 9.81 42.78
CA GLY A 392 -62.27 9.23 42.12
C GLY A 392 -62.88 10.17 41.04
N GLY A 393 -62.94 9.79 39.75
CA GLY A 393 -63.61 10.61 38.69
C GLY A 393 -63.24 10.37 37.21
N VAL A 394 -64.25 10.02 36.39
CA VAL A 394 -64.26 9.96 34.88
C VAL A 394 -64.94 11.28 34.34
N PRO A 395 -65.32 11.55 33.04
CA PRO A 395 -65.48 10.71 31.82
C PRO A 395 -65.16 11.30 30.38
N ARG A 396 -65.23 10.42 29.35
CA ARG A 396 -65.71 10.59 27.92
C ARG A 396 -64.96 11.53 26.93
N PHE A 397 -64.51 11.09 25.74
CA PHE A 397 -65.14 10.53 24.49
C PHE A 397 -65.74 11.57 23.50
N VAL A 398 -65.30 11.57 22.21
CA VAL A 398 -66.12 11.56 20.95
C VAL A 398 -65.28 11.78 19.64
N VAL A 399 -65.33 10.77 18.75
CA VAL A 399 -65.44 10.70 17.25
C VAL A 399 -64.82 11.76 16.27
N GLN A 400 -63.91 11.27 15.38
CA GLN A 400 -63.79 11.30 13.88
C GLN A 400 -64.81 12.09 12.95
N PRO A 401 -64.67 12.15 11.57
CA PRO A 401 -63.52 12.00 10.63
C PRO A 401 -63.50 12.90 9.32
N ASN A 402 -62.49 12.69 8.43
CA ASN A 402 -62.52 12.60 6.93
C ASN A 402 -62.38 13.79 5.91
N CYS A 403 -61.67 13.45 4.79
CA CYS A 403 -61.60 14.00 3.41
C CYS A 403 -60.91 15.39 3.20
N TRP A 404 -60.25 15.72 2.07
CA TRP A 404 -60.51 15.46 0.62
C TRP A 404 -59.24 15.28 -0.27
N GLU A 405 -59.45 15.08 -1.59
CA GLU A 405 -58.51 14.58 -2.63
C GLU A 405 -57.89 15.66 -3.59
N LEU A 406 -57.10 15.18 -4.58
CA LEU A 406 -56.72 15.74 -5.91
C LEU A 406 -55.37 16.51 -6.07
N GLY A 407 -54.60 16.14 -7.12
CA GLY A 407 -53.42 16.86 -7.68
C GLY A 407 -53.74 17.49 -9.05
N PRO A 408 -52.84 17.48 -10.08
CA PRO A 408 -51.36 17.42 -10.15
C PRO A 408 -50.73 18.54 -11.02
N ALA A 409 -49.39 18.74 -11.02
CA ALA A 409 -48.62 19.39 -12.12
C ALA A 409 -47.07 19.31 -11.93
N ASP A 410 -46.34 19.45 -13.04
CA ASP A 410 -44.88 19.29 -13.23
C ASP A 410 -44.28 20.62 -13.82
N PRO A 411 -43.00 20.74 -14.25
CA PRO A 411 -41.70 20.72 -13.54
C PRO A 411 -40.91 22.07 -13.58
N GLY A 412 -39.79 22.19 -12.83
CA GLY A 412 -38.62 22.96 -13.32
C GLY A 412 -37.75 23.81 -12.36
N GLN A 413 -36.62 23.24 -11.89
CA GLN A 413 -35.34 23.91 -11.50
C GLN A 413 -35.29 25.08 -10.48
N ARG A 414 -34.67 24.85 -9.30
CA ARG A 414 -33.29 25.33 -8.95
C ARG A 414 -32.84 25.00 -7.51
N MET A 415 -31.55 24.67 -7.38
CA MET A 415 -30.61 24.76 -6.24
C MET A 415 -31.08 25.43 -4.92
N THR A 416 -30.83 24.80 -3.75
CA THR A 416 -29.73 25.12 -2.78
C THR A 416 -29.83 24.36 -1.44
N SER A 417 -28.71 24.27 -0.69
CA SER A 417 -28.54 23.96 0.77
C SER A 417 -29.26 22.75 1.39
N LEU A 418 -28.55 21.71 1.86
CA LEU A 418 -27.79 21.60 3.13
C LEU A 418 -28.65 21.42 4.41
N LEU A 419 -28.62 20.17 4.90
CA LEU A 419 -28.57 19.70 6.29
C LEU A 419 -29.61 20.18 7.35
N VAL A 420 -30.35 19.18 7.83
CA VAL A 420 -30.53 18.82 9.26
C VAL A 420 -31.17 19.85 10.21
N SER A 421 -32.41 19.53 10.59
CA SER A 421 -32.80 19.26 11.99
C SER A 421 -34.05 18.36 11.95
N SER A 422 -34.12 17.24 12.67
CA SER A 422 -34.16 17.08 14.13
C SER A 422 -35.37 17.77 14.74
N TRP A 423 -36.16 17.02 15.52
CA TRP A 423 -36.59 17.28 16.90
C TRP A 423 -37.20 15.96 17.42
N GLY A 424 -37.03 15.52 18.67
CA GLY A 424 -36.41 16.19 19.82
C GLY A 424 -37.44 16.56 20.88
N LEU A 425 -37.10 16.28 22.15
CA LEU A 425 -37.64 16.75 23.44
C LEU A 425 -36.94 15.82 24.47
N SER A 426 -36.06 16.23 25.39
CA SER A 426 -35.95 17.50 26.16
C SER A 426 -37.23 17.76 26.97
N SER A 427 -37.20 18.25 28.22
CA SER A 427 -36.16 18.83 29.09
C SER A 427 -36.73 18.85 30.54
N LEU A 428 -35.94 18.90 31.63
CA LEU A 428 -35.51 20.07 32.43
C LEU A 428 -34.99 19.48 33.78
N LEU A 429 -33.77 19.75 34.29
CA LEU A 429 -33.32 20.94 35.07
C LEU A 429 -34.09 21.18 36.39
N PRO A 430 -33.44 21.61 37.51
CA PRO A 430 -32.31 22.56 37.52
C PRO A 430 -31.12 22.34 38.49
N LEU A 431 -30.11 23.18 38.25
CA LEU A 431 -29.02 23.78 39.06
C LEU A 431 -29.42 24.19 40.52
N PRO A 432 -28.53 24.69 41.45
CA PRO A 432 -27.25 25.40 41.19
C PRO A 432 -26.07 25.39 42.23
N PHE A 433 -24.97 26.08 41.85
CA PHE A 433 -24.03 26.92 42.65
C PHE A 433 -22.85 26.36 43.52
N ASP A 434 -21.63 26.51 42.97
CA ASP A 434 -20.56 27.48 43.38
C ASP A 434 -19.18 27.10 44.04
N PHE A 435 -18.15 27.72 43.42
CA PHE A 435 -16.84 28.24 43.90
C PHE A 435 -15.53 27.41 44.10
N CYS A 436 -14.45 27.98 43.52
CA CYS A 436 -12.99 27.82 43.76
C CYS A 436 -12.28 26.48 43.44
N SER A 437 -11.02 26.42 42.95
CA SER A 437 -10.14 27.42 42.30
C SER A 437 -8.80 26.79 41.83
N GLU A 438 -8.25 27.26 40.69
CA GLU A 438 -6.82 27.37 40.34
C GLU A 438 -5.86 26.16 40.17
N ARG A 439 -5.12 26.20 39.02
CA ARG A 439 -3.84 25.51 38.66
C ARG A 439 -3.93 24.00 38.35
N PHE A 440 -3.14 23.41 37.45
CA PHE A 440 -1.84 23.84 36.88
C PHE A 440 -1.80 23.76 35.33
N VAL A 441 -1.49 24.89 34.68
CA VAL A 441 -0.72 24.90 33.42
C VAL A 441 0.74 25.04 33.84
N GLY A 442 1.59 24.03 33.63
CA GLY A 442 2.95 24.11 34.21
C GLY A 442 4.05 23.14 33.79
N LEU A 443 3.79 21.92 33.30
CA LEU A 443 4.89 20.98 33.01
C LEU A 443 5.43 21.04 31.57
N GLU A 444 4.58 20.97 30.55
CA GLU A 444 5.03 20.86 29.15
C GLU A 444 5.74 22.13 28.64
N LEU A 445 5.26 23.30 29.04
CA LEU A 445 5.89 24.60 28.74
C LEU A 445 7.28 24.73 29.40
N VAL A 446 7.48 24.11 30.58
CA VAL A 446 8.78 24.11 31.27
C VAL A 446 9.76 23.15 30.59
N VAL A 447 9.33 21.96 30.16
CA VAL A 447 10.20 21.04 29.40
C VAL A 447 10.64 21.67 28.07
N PHE A 448 9.74 22.36 27.36
CA PHE A 448 10.10 23.03 26.11
C PHE A 448 11.10 24.18 26.33
N LEU A 449 10.92 25.01 27.37
CA LEU A 449 11.84 26.08 27.73
C LEU A 449 13.21 25.57 28.23
N VAL A 450 13.24 24.49 29.02
CA VAL A 450 14.48 23.86 29.51
C VAL A 450 15.27 23.25 28.36
N THR A 451 14.60 22.62 27.38
CA THR A 451 15.26 22.06 26.19
C THR A 451 15.86 23.16 25.32
N LEU A 452 15.15 24.29 25.17
CA LEU A 452 15.64 25.45 24.41
C LEU A 452 16.84 26.12 25.10
N LEU A 453 16.81 26.27 26.43
CA LEU A 453 17.92 26.84 27.21
C LEU A 453 19.14 25.92 27.23
N ALA A 454 18.96 24.59 27.25
CA ALA A 454 20.06 23.63 27.12
C ALA A 454 20.76 23.73 25.76
N ALA A 455 20.01 23.96 24.67
CA ALA A 455 20.58 24.15 23.33
C ALA A 455 21.43 25.44 23.22
N PHE A 456 21.02 26.53 23.87
CA PHE A 456 21.84 27.76 23.94
C PHE A 456 23.05 27.60 24.87
N ALA A 457 22.92 26.92 26.02
CA ALA A 457 24.03 26.67 26.93
C ALA A 457 25.17 25.83 26.31
N HIS A 458 24.87 24.98 25.31
CA HIS A 458 25.88 24.18 24.62
C HIS A 458 26.59 24.89 23.45
N LEU A 459 26.15 26.09 23.08
CA LEU A 459 26.81 26.92 22.05
C LEU A 459 27.86 27.88 22.64
N ASP A 460 27.80 28.22 23.93
CA ASP A 460 28.76 29.13 24.58
C ASP A 460 30.01 28.42 25.17
N THR A 461 29.98 27.11 25.39
CA THR A 461 31.10 26.35 25.99
C THR A 461 32.27 26.03 25.03
N LYS A 462 32.34 26.68 23.86
CA LYS A 462 33.50 26.61 22.94
C LYS A 462 34.23 27.95 22.73
N ARG A 463 33.97 28.96 23.58
CA ARG A 463 34.72 30.22 23.61
C ARG A 463 35.20 30.60 25.01
N PHE A 464 36.04 29.78 25.64
CA PHE A 464 37.11 30.25 26.54
C PHE A 464 38.06 29.12 26.96
N HIS A 465 39.07 28.82 26.14
CA HIS A 465 40.41 28.45 26.62
C HIS A 465 41.45 28.54 25.48
N ALA A 466 42.71 28.78 25.87
CA ALA A 466 43.91 28.80 25.03
C ALA A 466 44.01 29.90 23.94
N ALA A 467 44.17 31.15 24.38
CA ALA A 467 45.08 32.06 23.69
C ALA A 467 46.54 31.70 24.05
N LYS A 468 47.23 30.94 23.19
CA LYS A 468 48.71 30.91 23.08
C LYS A 468 49.18 30.12 21.85
N LEU A 469 50.36 30.50 21.34
CA LEU A 469 51.13 29.87 20.23
C LEU A 469 50.67 30.19 18.79
N ALA A 470 51.03 31.41 18.37
CA ALA A 470 51.98 31.70 17.28
C ALA A 470 52.04 30.86 15.98
N SER A 471 52.09 31.62 14.87
CA SER A 471 52.89 31.42 13.64
C SER A 471 52.72 30.15 12.78
N SER A 472 52.19 30.33 11.56
CA SER A 472 52.92 30.07 10.30
C SER A 472 52.12 30.53 9.06
N GLU A 473 52.80 31.11 8.07
CA GLU A 473 52.24 31.41 6.73
C GLU A 473 52.22 30.16 5.84
N GLU A 474 51.29 30.07 4.87
CA GLU A 474 51.44 29.54 3.48
C GLU A 474 50.05 29.52 2.79
N LYS A 475 49.76 30.30 1.74
CA LYS A 475 50.13 30.23 0.30
C LYS A 475 49.33 29.23 -0.58
N LEU A 476 48.23 29.73 -1.19
CA LEU A 476 47.82 29.59 -2.62
C LEU A 476 47.56 28.16 -3.21
N PRO A 477 46.92 27.97 -4.40
CA PRO A 477 46.68 28.93 -5.51
C PRO A 477 45.23 29.04 -6.06
N LYS A 478 45.03 29.99 -6.99
CA LYS A 478 43.81 30.25 -7.79
C LYS A 478 43.96 29.77 -9.25
N VAL A 479 42.88 29.27 -9.86
CA VAL A 479 42.60 29.21 -11.33
C VAL A 479 41.05 29.21 -11.47
N ILE A 480 40.33 30.29 -11.84
CA ILE A 480 40.08 30.92 -13.17
C ILE A 480 39.46 29.90 -14.15
N PHE A 481 38.25 30.02 -14.72
CA PHE A 481 37.57 31.10 -15.47
C PHE A 481 36.10 31.25 -14.98
N SER A 482 35.38 32.38 -14.96
CA SER A 482 35.20 33.60 -15.77
C SER A 482 33.81 33.62 -16.44
N GLU A 483 32.93 34.50 -15.97
CA GLU A 483 31.78 35.00 -16.74
C GLU A 483 31.53 36.46 -16.37
N ARG A 484 30.92 37.24 -17.27
CA ARG A 484 30.93 38.72 -17.23
C ARG A 484 29.60 39.33 -16.80
N ASP A 485 29.68 40.61 -16.44
CA ASP A 485 28.61 41.61 -16.47
C ASP A 485 27.49 41.55 -15.44
N VAL A 486 27.85 41.72 -14.16
CA VAL A 486 27.17 42.71 -13.30
C VAL A 486 28.23 43.59 -12.63
N ARG A 487 28.14 44.91 -12.80
CA ARG A 487 29.03 45.88 -12.12
C ARG A 487 28.58 46.14 -10.69
N GLU A 488 29.18 45.47 -9.72
CA GLU A 488 29.24 46.00 -8.36
C GLU A 488 30.37 47.04 -8.26
N VAL A 489 30.08 48.21 -7.68
CA VAL A 489 31.08 49.22 -7.29
C VAL A 489 31.23 49.16 -5.77
N PRO A 490 32.46 49.11 -5.21
CA PRO A 490 32.64 48.98 -3.76
C PRO A 490 32.21 50.22 -2.98
N ARG A 491 31.78 50.01 -1.73
CA ARG A 491 31.59 51.08 -0.74
C ARG A 491 32.94 51.59 -0.22
N SER A 492 33.46 52.66 -0.81
CA SER A 492 34.40 53.58 -0.15
C SER A 492 34.40 54.93 -0.87
N GLU A 493 34.42 56.02 -0.10
CA GLU A 493 34.73 57.40 -0.53
C GLU A 493 33.78 58.09 -1.52
N VAL A 494 32.54 58.35 -1.09
CA VAL A 494 31.82 59.58 -1.46
C VAL A 494 31.13 60.20 -0.23
N GLU A 495 31.92 60.60 0.77
CA GLU A 495 31.49 61.68 1.67
C GLU A 495 31.76 63.02 1.00
N SER A 496 30.90 63.41 0.04
CA SER A 496 30.64 64.83 -0.25
C SER A 496 29.44 65.01 -1.17
N LYS A 497 28.61 66.01 -0.83
CA LYS A 497 27.54 66.60 -1.66
C LYS A 497 26.35 65.71 -2.02
N VAL A 498 25.51 65.42 -1.02
CA VAL A 498 24.05 65.45 -1.23
C VAL A 498 23.53 66.79 -0.68
N PRO A 499 22.82 67.62 -1.49
CA PRO A 499 22.23 68.85 -0.99
C PRO A 499 20.94 68.58 -0.22
N GLY A 500 20.77 69.22 0.94
CA GLY A 500 19.49 69.27 1.65
C GLY A 500 19.16 68.07 2.53
N SER A 501 19.88 67.91 3.65
CA SER A 501 19.40 67.09 4.76
C SER A 501 18.14 67.72 5.37
N LEU A 502 16.95 67.23 5.02
CA LEU A 502 15.77 67.48 5.86
C LEU A 502 15.98 66.75 7.19
N GLN A 503 16.38 67.50 8.21
CA GLN A 503 16.18 67.06 9.59
C GLN A 503 14.67 66.97 9.82
N TRP A 504 14.13 65.76 9.76
CA TRP A 504 12.77 65.47 10.22
C TRP A 504 12.62 66.01 11.65
N SER A 505 11.69 66.95 11.84
CA SER A 505 11.39 67.49 13.17
C SER A 505 10.95 66.37 14.12
N ILE A 506 11.03 66.59 15.43
CA ILE A 506 10.59 65.58 16.43
C ILE A 506 9.14 65.16 16.15
N ALA A 507 8.27 66.12 15.80
CA ALA A 507 6.89 65.83 15.39
C ALA A 507 6.81 64.93 14.15
N ALA A 508 7.66 65.16 13.14
CA ALA A 508 7.65 64.38 11.91
C ALA A 508 8.24 62.96 12.10
N LYS A 509 9.25 62.80 12.97
CA LYS A 509 9.75 61.47 13.39
C LYS A 509 8.68 60.69 14.17
N ASN A 510 8.03 61.33 15.14
CA ASN A 510 6.94 60.72 15.90
C ASN A 510 5.76 60.34 14.99
N PHE A 511 5.49 61.12 13.94
CA PHE A 511 4.46 60.82 12.94
C PHE A 511 4.80 59.60 12.08
N ILE A 512 6.04 59.49 11.56
CA ILE A 512 6.49 58.27 10.88
C ILE A 512 6.38 57.06 11.80
N GLN A 513 6.78 57.20 13.08
CA GLN A 513 6.68 56.11 14.05
C GLN A 513 5.24 55.68 14.32
N ALA A 514 4.28 56.60 14.32
CA ALA A 514 2.85 56.28 14.44
C ALA A 514 2.35 55.49 13.22
N LEU A 515 2.67 55.92 12.00
CA LEU A 515 2.32 55.19 10.78
C LEU A 515 3.00 53.82 10.68
N ALA A 516 4.20 53.67 11.26
CA ALA A 516 4.89 52.40 11.37
C ALA A 516 4.17 51.43 12.35
N CYS A 517 3.61 51.95 13.45
CA CYS A 517 2.73 51.18 14.34
C CYS A 517 1.42 50.76 13.64
N ASP A 518 0.75 51.68 12.93
CA ASP A 518 -0.47 51.37 12.15
C ASP A 518 -0.20 50.22 11.14
N LEU A 519 0.98 50.23 10.51
CA LEU A 519 1.44 49.23 9.55
C LEU A 519 1.71 47.86 10.20
N ASP A 520 2.31 47.83 11.39
CA ASP A 520 2.51 46.61 12.19
C ASP A 520 1.17 46.03 12.71
N ASP A 521 0.23 46.88 13.14
CA ASP A 521 -1.10 46.47 13.60
C ASP A 521 -1.92 45.84 12.46
N ILE A 522 -1.86 46.42 11.25
CA ILE A 522 -2.47 45.83 10.04
C ILE A 522 -1.89 44.42 9.78
N ALA A 523 -0.57 44.25 9.88
CA ALA A 523 0.08 42.95 9.67
C ALA A 523 -0.33 41.91 10.72
N LEU A 524 -0.44 42.32 11.98
CA LEU A 524 -0.87 41.49 13.11
C LEU A 524 -2.33 41.03 12.93
N HIS A 525 -3.26 41.97 12.73
CA HIS A 525 -4.69 41.68 12.57
C HIS A 525 -4.99 40.87 11.29
N ALA A 526 -4.16 40.99 10.24
CA ALA A 526 -4.29 40.17 9.04
C ALA A 526 -3.93 38.69 9.27
N ARG A 527 -3.13 38.36 10.30
CA ARG A 527 -2.68 36.99 10.63
C ARG A 527 -3.54 36.28 11.69
N ASP A 528 -4.26 37.01 12.54
CA ASP A 528 -5.08 36.45 13.64
C ASP A 528 -6.07 35.36 13.15
N PRO A 529 -5.97 34.11 13.62
CA PRO A 529 -6.87 33.02 13.24
C PRO A 529 -8.32 33.15 13.76
N GLN A 530 -8.55 33.80 14.89
CA GLN A 530 -9.83 33.73 15.62
C GLN A 530 -10.89 34.70 15.10
N SER A 531 -10.48 35.79 14.44
CA SER A 531 -11.42 36.74 13.82
C SER A 531 -11.77 36.38 12.37
N THR A 532 -12.94 35.76 12.18
CA THR A 532 -13.61 35.70 10.86
C THR A 532 -14.35 37.00 10.50
N ARG A 533 -14.28 38.04 11.35
CA ARG A 533 -15.10 39.27 11.26
C ARG A 533 -14.32 40.56 10.95
N THR A 534 -13.06 40.53 10.53
CA THR A 534 -12.25 41.77 10.38
C THR A 534 -11.67 42.07 8.98
N VAL A 535 -11.91 41.29 7.91
CA VAL A 535 -11.29 41.60 6.59
C VAL A 535 -11.73 42.95 6.02
N ASN A 536 -12.98 43.40 6.26
CA ASN A 536 -13.39 44.77 5.94
C ASN A 536 -12.60 45.81 6.75
N GLN A 537 -12.39 45.56 8.04
CA GLN A 537 -11.72 46.51 8.95
C GLN A 537 -10.23 46.60 8.65
N VAL A 538 -9.55 45.47 8.43
CA VAL A 538 -8.13 45.43 8.03
C VAL A 538 -7.92 46.12 6.68
N MET A 539 -8.80 45.90 5.70
CA MET A 539 -8.74 46.62 4.42
C MET A 539 -9.04 48.12 4.57
N GLN A 540 -9.97 48.53 5.45
CA GLN A 540 -10.23 49.95 5.75
C GLN A 540 -9.06 50.64 6.46
N MET A 541 -8.39 49.96 7.40
CA MET A 541 -7.17 50.47 8.04
C MET A 541 -6.06 50.67 7.02
N TYR A 542 -5.88 49.69 6.11
CA TYR A 542 -4.92 49.78 5.01
C TYR A 542 -5.27 50.89 4.00
N GLU A 543 -6.54 51.04 3.60
CA GLU A 543 -6.97 52.12 2.69
C GLU A 543 -6.77 53.51 3.33
N LYS A 544 -7.11 53.68 4.61
CA LYS A 544 -6.85 54.91 5.37
C LYS A 544 -5.35 55.22 5.52
N LEU A 545 -4.51 54.19 5.68
CA LEU A 545 -3.05 54.35 5.69
C LEU A 545 -2.56 54.87 4.33
N LEU A 546 -3.01 54.27 3.22
CA LEU A 546 -2.67 54.74 1.87
C LEU A 546 -3.13 56.18 1.60
N GLU A 547 -4.35 56.56 2.02
CA GLU A 547 -4.84 57.94 1.91
C GLU A 547 -3.94 58.92 2.69
N THR A 548 -3.53 58.55 3.91
CA THR A 548 -2.68 59.37 4.77
C THR A 548 -1.27 59.54 4.18
N LEU A 549 -0.72 58.49 3.55
CA LEU A 549 0.54 58.54 2.81
C LEU A 549 0.44 59.44 1.58
N ALA A 550 -0.64 59.30 0.79
CA ALA A 550 -0.87 60.08 -0.42
C ALA A 550 -1.03 61.58 -0.12
N GLN A 551 -1.77 61.95 0.94
CA GLN A 551 -1.91 63.35 1.40
C GLN A 551 -0.58 63.98 1.82
N ARG A 552 0.42 63.17 2.18
CA ARG A 552 1.75 63.62 2.64
C ARG A 552 2.85 63.46 1.58
N GLY A 553 2.54 62.86 0.43
CA GLY A 553 3.52 62.57 -0.62
C GLY A 553 4.60 61.56 -0.22
N MET A 554 4.32 60.69 0.76
CA MET A 554 5.26 59.67 1.25
C MET A 554 4.94 58.30 0.64
N ALA A 555 5.95 57.46 0.43
CA ALA A 555 5.78 56.10 -0.10
C ALA A 555 5.76 55.06 1.03
N LEU A 556 4.97 53.99 0.87
CA LEU A 556 4.85 52.91 1.87
C LEU A 556 6.22 52.30 2.32
N PRO A 557 7.24 52.13 1.44
CA PRO A 557 8.58 51.70 1.87
C PRO A 557 9.27 52.62 2.87
N GLU A 558 9.04 53.93 2.80
CA GLU A 558 9.71 54.93 3.67
C GLU A 558 9.25 54.79 5.12
N VAL A 559 7.97 54.47 5.32
CA VAL A 559 7.39 54.15 6.63
C VAL A 559 7.77 52.75 7.09
N ALA A 560 7.77 51.76 6.18
CA ALA A 560 8.13 50.38 6.53
C ALA A 560 9.58 50.24 7.05
N ASN A 561 10.51 51.11 6.63
CA ASN A 561 11.87 51.18 7.18
C ASN A 561 11.92 51.50 8.70
N HIS A 562 10.81 51.96 9.30
CA HIS A 562 10.68 52.30 10.72
C HIS A 562 9.72 51.36 11.48
N ALA A 563 9.17 50.35 10.80
CA ALA A 563 8.26 49.34 11.34
C ALA A 563 8.96 48.00 11.58
N ARG A 564 8.29 47.05 12.23
CA ARG A 564 8.81 45.67 12.42
C ARG A 564 8.61 44.80 11.19
N HIS A 565 7.53 45.03 10.44
CA HIS A 565 7.22 44.33 9.19
C HIS A 565 7.64 45.13 7.95
N THR A 566 8.25 44.46 6.97
CA THR A 566 8.53 45.10 5.68
C THR A 566 7.23 45.31 4.90
N SER A 567 7.22 46.21 3.90
CA SER A 567 6.06 46.38 3.02
C SER A 567 5.60 45.05 2.40
N VAL A 568 6.54 44.16 2.04
CA VAL A 568 6.25 42.83 1.46
C VAL A 568 5.58 41.91 2.48
N ASP A 569 5.96 41.97 3.77
CA ASP A 569 5.32 41.18 4.84
C ASP A 569 3.87 41.62 5.07
N VAL A 570 3.59 42.92 4.98
CA VAL A 570 2.23 43.46 5.09
C VAL A 570 1.36 42.99 3.93
N TYR A 571 1.83 43.15 2.68
CA TYR A 571 1.10 42.63 1.51
C TYR A 571 0.91 41.10 1.58
N SER A 572 1.91 40.35 2.04
CA SER A 572 1.79 38.89 2.23
C SER A 572 0.70 38.53 3.25
N SER A 573 0.57 39.34 4.30
CA SER A 573 -0.43 39.14 5.36
C SER A 573 -1.83 39.57 4.89
N LEU A 574 -1.94 40.68 4.14
CA LEU A 574 -3.19 41.12 3.50
C LEU A 574 -3.72 40.11 2.49
N VAL A 575 -2.85 39.54 1.65
CA VAL A 575 -3.21 38.45 0.72
C VAL A 575 -3.70 37.22 1.50
N TYR A 576 -2.99 36.81 2.55
CA TYR A 576 -3.41 35.70 3.42
C TYR A 576 -4.81 35.92 4.03
N CYS A 577 -5.05 37.14 4.54
CA CYS A 577 -6.34 37.56 5.10
C CYS A 577 -7.46 37.51 4.04
N ALA A 578 -7.22 38.06 2.84
CA ALA A 578 -8.18 38.08 1.75
C ALA A 578 -8.51 36.68 1.20
N VAL A 579 -7.52 35.82 1.05
CA VAL A 579 -7.70 34.43 0.59
C VAL A 579 -8.46 33.60 1.63
N ARG A 580 -8.09 33.71 2.91
CA ARG A 580 -8.77 33.04 4.04
C ARG A 580 -10.25 33.39 4.15
N ALA A 581 -10.60 34.66 3.95
CA ALA A 581 -12.00 35.10 3.92
C ALA A 581 -12.71 34.86 2.57
N SER A 582 -12.14 34.03 1.68
CA SER A 582 -12.66 33.73 0.33
C SER A 582 -12.83 34.93 -0.61
N ARG A 583 -12.29 36.11 -0.27
CA ARG A 583 -12.34 37.35 -1.07
C ARG A 583 -11.17 37.44 -2.05
N CYS A 584 -10.99 36.39 -2.83
CA CYS A 584 -9.82 36.23 -3.70
C CYS A 584 -9.71 37.29 -4.82
N HIS A 585 -10.78 38.04 -5.11
CA HIS A 585 -10.74 39.18 -6.04
C HIS A 585 -9.84 40.33 -5.54
N LEU A 586 -9.66 40.47 -4.21
CA LEU A 586 -8.79 41.50 -3.63
C LEU A 586 -7.29 41.24 -3.90
N VAL A 587 -6.90 40.01 -4.23
CA VAL A 587 -5.50 39.67 -4.52
C VAL A 587 -4.99 40.43 -5.75
N GLU A 588 -5.84 40.63 -6.76
CA GLU A 588 -5.48 41.41 -7.95
C GLU A 588 -5.39 42.92 -7.64
N LYS A 589 -6.26 43.46 -6.78
CA LYS A 589 -6.15 44.82 -6.25
C LYS A 589 -4.81 45.01 -5.53
N LEU A 590 -4.53 44.18 -4.52
CA LEU A 590 -3.29 44.25 -3.73
C LEU A 590 -2.02 44.12 -4.60
N LEU A 591 -2.04 43.25 -5.62
CA LEU A 591 -0.95 43.15 -6.58
C LEU A 591 -0.72 44.44 -7.37
N ASN A 592 -1.78 45.15 -7.76
CA ASN A 592 -1.65 46.43 -8.46
C ASN A 592 -1.26 47.57 -7.50
N ASP A 593 -1.78 47.59 -6.27
CA ASP A 593 -1.40 48.55 -5.23
C ASP A 593 0.12 48.53 -4.96
N MET A 594 0.76 47.34 -4.96
CA MET A 594 2.22 47.22 -4.85
C MET A 594 2.97 47.99 -5.95
N ILE A 595 2.44 48.06 -7.19
CA ILE A 595 3.04 48.87 -8.26
C ILE A 595 2.91 50.36 -7.93
N HIS A 596 1.69 50.79 -7.58
CA HIS A 596 1.40 52.19 -7.29
C HIS A 596 2.18 52.73 -6.09
N GLN A 597 2.50 51.87 -5.12
CA GLN A 597 3.29 52.20 -3.94
C GLN A 597 4.81 51.97 -4.11
N GLY A 598 5.27 51.59 -5.31
CA GLY A 598 6.70 51.35 -5.59
C GLY A 598 7.30 50.15 -4.83
N VAL A 599 6.47 49.20 -4.38
CA VAL A 599 6.90 48.05 -3.59
C VAL A 599 7.31 46.91 -4.51
N ALA A 600 8.57 46.49 -4.40
CA ALA A 600 9.09 45.34 -5.14
C ALA A 600 8.31 44.05 -4.82
N ARG A 601 8.05 43.23 -5.84
CA ARG A 601 7.41 41.91 -5.71
C ARG A 601 8.45 40.81 -5.90
N PRO A 602 9.13 40.35 -4.82
CA PRO A 602 10.12 39.28 -4.93
C PRO A 602 9.45 37.94 -5.27
N LEU A 603 10.24 36.99 -5.78
CA LEU A 603 9.76 35.66 -6.17
C LEU A 603 8.96 34.97 -5.05
N HIS A 604 9.46 34.98 -3.82
CA HIS A 604 8.82 34.31 -2.69
C HIS A 604 7.40 34.82 -2.39
N PHE A 605 7.11 36.10 -2.64
CA PHE A 605 5.78 36.69 -2.46
C PHE A 605 4.76 36.12 -3.45
N TYR A 606 5.17 35.95 -4.70
CA TYR A 606 4.36 35.30 -5.73
C TYR A 606 4.12 33.82 -5.42
N GLU A 607 5.15 33.09 -5.00
CA GLU A 607 5.07 31.67 -4.67
C GLU A 607 4.17 31.42 -3.45
N SER A 608 4.28 32.23 -2.39
CA SER A 608 3.39 32.15 -1.23
C SER A 608 1.95 32.48 -1.60
N THR A 609 1.72 33.50 -2.44
CA THR A 609 0.38 33.87 -2.94
C THR A 609 -0.26 32.72 -3.73
N MET A 610 0.47 32.10 -4.65
CA MET A 610 -0.02 30.94 -5.41
C MET A 610 -0.29 29.73 -4.52
N LYS A 611 0.56 29.46 -3.52
CA LYS A 611 0.36 28.38 -2.54
C LYS A 611 -0.90 28.58 -1.70
N GLN A 612 -1.17 29.81 -1.25
CA GLN A 612 -2.40 30.14 -0.50
C GLN A 612 -3.66 29.97 -1.37
N LEU A 613 -3.66 30.49 -2.60
CA LEU A 613 -4.78 30.31 -3.55
C LEU A 613 -5.03 28.84 -3.90
N ALA A 614 -3.99 28.01 -3.96
CA ALA A 614 -4.11 26.58 -4.17
C ALA A 614 -4.78 25.85 -2.99
N GLY A 615 -4.51 26.28 -1.75
CA GLY A 615 -5.15 25.74 -0.55
C GLY A 615 -6.68 25.92 -0.54
N VAL A 616 -7.18 27.03 -1.10
CA VAL A 616 -8.62 27.29 -1.29
C VAL A 616 -9.15 26.86 -2.67
N LYS A 617 -8.39 26.03 -3.42
CA LYS A 617 -8.71 25.50 -4.75
C LYS A 617 -9.03 26.56 -5.83
N LYS A 618 -8.49 27.77 -5.71
CA LYS A 618 -8.67 28.87 -6.69
C LYS A 618 -7.59 28.85 -7.78
N TYR A 619 -7.44 27.70 -8.44
CA TYR A 619 -6.36 27.42 -9.40
C TYR A 619 -6.27 28.43 -10.55
N LYS A 620 -7.42 28.89 -11.10
CA LYS A 620 -7.44 29.91 -12.16
C LYS A 620 -6.84 31.25 -11.71
N LEU A 621 -7.09 31.68 -10.48
CA LEU A 621 -6.47 32.89 -9.94
C LEU A 621 -4.96 32.70 -9.69
N ALA A 622 -4.54 31.52 -9.24
CA ALA A 622 -3.11 31.21 -9.11
C ALA A 622 -2.37 31.26 -10.47
N LEU A 623 -3.01 30.83 -11.57
CA LEU A 623 -2.47 30.97 -12.93
C LEU A 623 -2.37 32.44 -13.38
N ASN A 624 -3.34 33.30 -13.03
CA ASN A 624 -3.26 34.75 -13.28
C ASN A 624 -2.11 35.41 -12.48
N VAL A 625 -1.85 34.94 -11.24
CA VAL A 625 -0.72 35.41 -10.43
C VAL A 625 0.62 35.02 -11.09
N TYR A 626 0.73 33.82 -11.65
CA TYR A 626 1.89 33.42 -12.47
C TYR A 626 2.08 34.33 -13.70
N GLU A 627 1.01 34.72 -14.40
CA GLU A 627 1.11 35.65 -15.53
C GLU A 627 1.64 37.03 -15.10
N ARG A 628 1.43 37.43 -13.85
CA ARG A 628 2.01 38.67 -13.29
C ARG A 628 3.49 38.49 -12.95
N LEU A 629 3.87 37.37 -12.32
CA LEU A 629 5.27 36.98 -12.10
C LEU A 629 6.07 36.99 -13.41
N ALA A 630 5.51 36.44 -14.49
CA ALA A 630 6.17 36.39 -15.79
C ALA A 630 6.28 37.79 -16.46
N LYS A 631 5.29 38.67 -16.28
CA LYS A 631 5.33 40.07 -16.73
C LYS A 631 6.37 40.90 -15.98
N ASP A 632 6.64 40.57 -14.73
CA ASP A 632 7.70 41.17 -13.90
C ASP A 632 9.11 40.62 -14.24
N GLY A 633 9.23 39.73 -15.24
CA GLY A 633 10.51 39.17 -15.69
C GLY A 633 11.12 38.10 -14.78
N LEU A 634 10.39 37.68 -13.74
CA LEU A 634 10.84 36.65 -12.80
C LEU A 634 10.62 35.23 -13.36
N GLN A 635 11.44 34.29 -12.92
CA GLN A 635 11.29 32.86 -13.23
C GLN A 635 10.75 32.11 -12.00
N PRO A 636 9.73 31.24 -12.15
CA PRO A 636 9.23 30.41 -11.05
C PRO A 636 10.25 29.34 -10.65
N SER A 637 10.28 28.94 -9.38
CA SER A 637 11.09 27.78 -8.97
C SER A 637 10.54 26.46 -9.54
N PRO A 638 11.37 25.40 -9.59
CA PRO A 638 10.92 24.05 -9.97
C PRO A 638 9.73 23.52 -9.14
N VAL A 639 9.68 23.87 -7.85
CA VAL A 639 8.56 23.49 -6.95
C VAL A 639 7.27 24.18 -7.40
N THR A 640 7.34 25.48 -7.71
CA THR A 640 6.21 26.27 -8.22
C THR A 640 5.74 25.77 -9.58
N LEU A 641 6.66 25.43 -10.50
CA LEU A 641 6.32 24.80 -11.78
C LEU A 641 5.59 23.46 -11.59
N SER A 642 6.06 22.60 -10.67
CA SER A 642 5.37 21.34 -10.36
C SER A 642 3.95 21.55 -9.81
N CYS A 643 3.68 22.67 -9.15
CA CYS A 643 2.33 23.05 -8.72
C CYS A 643 1.48 23.58 -9.88
N LEU A 644 2.03 24.47 -10.71
CA LEU A 644 1.37 25.08 -11.86
C LEU A 644 0.90 24.05 -12.90
N ILE A 645 1.65 22.95 -13.10
CA ILE A 645 1.21 21.82 -13.95
C ILE A 645 -0.13 21.26 -13.45
N ASN A 646 -0.25 20.97 -12.14
CA ASN A 646 -1.50 20.45 -11.57
C ASN A 646 -2.62 21.50 -11.63
N PHE A 647 -2.33 22.77 -11.36
CA PHE A 647 -3.34 23.85 -11.44
C PHE A 647 -3.91 23.99 -12.86
N ALA A 648 -3.07 23.88 -13.89
CA ALA A 648 -3.52 23.92 -15.28
C ALA A 648 -4.36 22.69 -15.66
N VAL A 649 -4.08 21.50 -15.10
CA VAL A 649 -4.90 20.30 -15.30
C VAL A 649 -6.28 20.45 -14.66
N GLU A 650 -6.37 20.91 -13.41
CA GLU A 650 -7.65 21.13 -12.69
C GLU A 650 -8.54 22.19 -13.36
N VAL A 651 -7.95 23.17 -14.07
CA VAL A 651 -8.69 24.17 -14.85
C VAL A 651 -9.03 23.68 -16.27
N GLY A 652 -8.46 22.55 -16.72
CA GLY A 652 -8.62 22.01 -18.07
C GLY A 652 -7.74 22.68 -19.14
N GLU A 653 -6.81 23.56 -18.76
CA GLU A 653 -5.90 24.26 -19.66
C GLU A 653 -4.68 23.39 -20.03
N LEU A 654 -4.97 22.22 -20.63
CA LEU A 654 -4.01 21.14 -20.94
C LEU A 654 -2.75 21.59 -21.71
N ARG A 655 -2.86 22.60 -22.58
CA ARG A 655 -1.71 23.18 -23.30
C ARG A 655 -0.73 23.89 -22.38
N ARG A 656 -1.21 24.60 -21.35
CA ARG A 656 -0.35 25.27 -20.36
C ARG A 656 0.34 24.27 -19.44
N ALA A 657 -0.35 23.20 -19.06
CA ALA A 657 0.24 22.12 -18.25
C ALA A 657 1.49 21.52 -18.94
N ILE A 658 1.41 21.28 -20.26
CA ILE A 658 2.56 20.83 -21.06
C ILE A 658 3.67 21.89 -21.08
N ASN A 659 3.35 23.17 -21.33
CA ASN A 659 4.36 24.24 -21.36
C ASN A 659 5.09 24.39 -20.02
N PHE A 660 4.37 24.32 -18.89
CA PHE A 660 4.99 24.36 -17.55
C PHE A 660 5.89 23.15 -17.29
N PHE A 661 5.51 21.98 -17.79
CA PHE A 661 6.35 20.79 -17.71
C PHE A 661 7.60 20.90 -18.58
N THR A 662 7.50 21.40 -19.81
CA THR A 662 8.67 21.64 -20.67
C THR A 662 9.67 22.60 -20.00
N LEU A 663 9.17 23.64 -19.32
CA LEU A 663 10.00 24.58 -18.56
C LEU A 663 10.60 23.94 -17.30
N LEU A 664 9.84 23.10 -16.57
CA LEU A 664 10.36 22.33 -15.43
C LEU A 664 11.47 21.37 -15.86
N ALA A 665 11.28 20.72 -17.01
CA ALA A 665 12.14 19.71 -17.59
C ALA A 665 13.42 20.27 -18.25
N SER A 666 13.47 21.57 -18.53
CA SER A 666 14.69 22.28 -18.95
C SER A 666 15.48 22.85 -17.76
N GLN A 667 14.81 23.25 -16.67
CA GLN A 667 15.46 23.74 -15.46
C GLN A 667 15.96 22.63 -14.52
N SER A 668 15.32 21.46 -14.52
CA SER A 668 15.56 20.40 -13.53
C SER A 668 15.10 19.02 -14.01
N THR A 669 15.38 17.98 -13.22
CA THR A 669 14.74 16.66 -13.37
C THR A 669 13.33 16.70 -12.75
N PRO A 670 12.24 16.57 -13.54
CA PRO A 670 10.89 16.57 -12.99
C PRO A 670 10.65 15.38 -12.05
N SER A 671 9.77 15.57 -11.06
CA SER A 671 9.35 14.48 -10.18
C SER A 671 8.52 13.43 -10.93
N ILE A 672 8.50 12.18 -10.44
CA ILE A 672 7.65 11.11 -10.99
C ILE A 672 6.18 11.54 -11.05
N ARG A 673 5.71 12.32 -10.06
CA ARG A 673 4.36 12.90 -10.05
C ARG A 673 4.14 13.85 -11.23
N ALA A 674 5.09 14.74 -11.53
CA ALA A 674 4.99 15.67 -12.67
C ALA A 674 4.96 14.91 -14.01
N TYR A 675 5.82 13.90 -14.17
CA TYR A 675 5.80 12.98 -15.32
C TYR A 675 4.43 12.30 -15.48
N MET A 676 3.89 11.71 -14.41
CA MET A 676 2.58 11.04 -14.42
C MET A 676 1.41 11.96 -14.72
N THR A 677 1.41 13.19 -14.20
CA THR A 677 0.37 14.18 -14.53
C THR A 677 0.39 14.50 -16.03
N VAL A 678 1.57 14.68 -16.64
CA VAL A 678 1.67 15.03 -18.05
C VAL A 678 1.43 13.86 -19.00
N LEU A 679 1.81 12.63 -18.63
CA LEU A 679 1.37 11.42 -19.33
C LEU A 679 -0.16 11.33 -19.39
N ARG A 680 -0.87 11.63 -18.29
CA ARG A 680 -2.34 11.70 -18.28
C ARG A 680 -2.87 12.83 -19.16
N VAL A 681 -2.22 13.99 -19.21
CA VAL A 681 -2.59 15.09 -20.11
C VAL A 681 -2.48 14.69 -21.59
N HIS A 682 -1.41 14.00 -21.99
CA HIS A 682 -1.29 13.48 -23.37
C HIS A 682 -2.30 12.36 -23.64
N SER A 683 -2.62 11.52 -22.64
CA SER A 683 -3.66 10.50 -22.73
C SER A 683 -5.05 11.09 -22.99
N MET A 684 -5.45 12.14 -22.25
CA MET A 684 -6.69 12.89 -22.48
C MET A 684 -6.75 13.56 -23.87
N ARG A 685 -5.58 13.82 -24.47
CA ARG A 685 -5.43 14.40 -25.81
C ARG A 685 -5.22 13.37 -26.92
N GLN A 686 -5.15 12.07 -26.58
CA GLN A 686 -4.87 10.97 -27.50
C GLN A 686 -3.53 11.14 -28.28
N ASP A 687 -2.58 11.82 -27.65
CA ASP A 687 -1.34 12.30 -28.25
C ASP A 687 -0.21 11.29 -28.00
N TRP A 688 -0.24 10.19 -28.76
CA TRP A 688 0.75 9.11 -28.67
C TRP A 688 2.21 9.55 -28.86
N PRO A 689 2.59 10.33 -29.89
CA PRO A 689 3.99 10.73 -30.11
C PRO A 689 4.57 11.50 -28.93
N SER A 690 3.79 12.39 -28.32
CA SER A 690 4.24 13.09 -27.12
C SER A 690 4.25 12.18 -25.90
N ALA A 691 3.25 11.32 -25.71
CA ALA A 691 3.19 10.38 -24.58
C ALA A 691 4.40 9.43 -24.55
N ILE A 692 4.78 8.84 -25.68
CA ILE A 692 5.99 7.99 -25.77
C ILE A 692 7.26 8.83 -25.66
N GLY A 693 7.27 10.06 -26.18
CA GLY A 693 8.35 11.04 -25.98
C GLY A 693 8.64 11.34 -24.50
N ILE A 694 7.61 11.39 -23.66
CA ILE A 694 7.76 11.54 -22.19
C ILE A 694 8.41 10.30 -21.57
N ILE A 695 8.03 9.08 -21.98
CA ILE A 695 8.67 7.83 -21.54
C ILE A 695 10.16 7.79 -21.94
N HIS A 696 10.50 8.25 -23.13
CA HIS A 696 11.90 8.39 -23.54
C HIS A 696 12.65 9.46 -22.73
N ASP A 697 12.02 10.58 -22.38
CA ASP A 697 12.66 11.60 -21.53
C ASP A 697 12.96 11.07 -20.12
N MET A 698 12.04 10.33 -19.51
CA MET A 698 12.26 9.65 -18.22
C MET A 698 13.48 8.72 -18.30
N LYS A 699 13.54 7.86 -19.32
CA LYS A 699 14.68 6.95 -19.55
C LYS A 699 16.00 7.70 -19.73
N ARG A 700 16.04 8.77 -20.54
CA ARG A 700 17.26 9.59 -20.76
C ARG A 700 17.78 10.25 -19.48
N LYS A 701 16.87 10.67 -18.59
CA LYS A 701 17.21 11.34 -17.31
C LYS A 701 17.41 10.36 -16.15
N GLY A 702 17.40 9.05 -16.39
CA GLY A 702 17.56 8.02 -15.36
C GLY A 702 16.38 7.93 -14.38
N VAL A 703 15.22 8.50 -14.72
CA VAL A 703 14.01 8.42 -13.89
C VAL A 703 13.38 7.03 -14.11
N PRO A 704 13.12 6.25 -13.06
CA PRO A 704 12.52 4.92 -13.22
C PRO A 704 11.12 5.03 -13.83
N VAL A 705 10.90 4.29 -14.91
CA VAL A 705 9.58 4.13 -15.55
C VAL A 705 8.93 2.87 -14.98
N ASP A 706 7.94 3.04 -14.11
CA ASP A 706 7.16 1.92 -13.57
C ASP A 706 6.14 1.38 -14.60
N THR A 707 5.49 0.26 -14.28
CA THR A 707 4.49 -0.35 -15.18
C THR A 707 3.27 0.55 -15.35
N LEU A 708 2.95 1.39 -14.36
CA LEU A 708 1.81 2.31 -14.41
C LEU A 708 2.02 3.44 -15.42
N ALA A 709 3.19 4.09 -15.41
CA ALA A 709 3.58 5.10 -16.39
C ALA A 709 3.56 4.54 -17.82
N LEU A 710 4.14 3.33 -17.99
CA LEU A 710 4.15 2.64 -19.26
C LEU A 710 2.73 2.28 -19.73
N ASN A 711 1.89 1.71 -18.87
CA ASN A 711 0.51 1.32 -19.20
C ASN A 711 -0.38 2.53 -19.58
N VAL A 712 -0.18 3.70 -18.98
CA VAL A 712 -0.86 4.95 -19.40
C VAL A 712 -0.42 5.39 -20.80
N ALA A 713 0.88 5.31 -21.12
CA ALA A 713 1.38 5.61 -22.46
C ALA A 713 0.85 4.61 -23.49
N LEU A 714 0.96 3.30 -23.24
CA LEU A 714 0.47 2.23 -24.12
C LEU A 714 -1.04 2.39 -24.39
N GLY A 715 -1.85 2.62 -23.36
CA GLY A 715 -3.29 2.86 -23.51
C GLY A 715 -3.62 4.08 -24.36
N THR A 716 -2.78 5.12 -24.32
CA THR A 716 -2.89 6.29 -25.21
C THR A 716 -2.63 5.90 -26.67
N GLY A 717 -1.66 5.02 -26.93
CA GLY A 717 -1.39 4.47 -28.26
C GLY A 717 -2.51 3.59 -28.80
N ILE A 718 -3.20 2.81 -27.95
CA ILE A 718 -4.40 2.05 -28.36
C ILE A 718 -5.51 2.99 -28.82
N VAL A 719 -5.82 4.03 -28.02
CA VAL A 719 -6.89 4.99 -28.35
C VAL A 719 -6.55 5.83 -29.59
N ALA A 720 -5.26 6.09 -29.83
CA ALA A 720 -4.76 6.75 -31.05
C ALA A 720 -4.65 5.80 -32.26
N ASP A 721 -5.07 4.54 -32.14
CA ASP A 721 -5.03 3.48 -33.17
C ASP A 721 -3.61 3.14 -33.70
N ARG A 722 -2.58 3.31 -32.86
CA ARG A 722 -1.15 3.07 -33.19
C ARG A 722 -0.66 1.69 -32.70
N LEU A 723 -1.46 0.64 -32.93
CA LEU A 723 -1.23 -0.70 -32.35
C LEU A 723 0.17 -1.29 -32.64
N GLU A 724 0.72 -1.10 -33.84
CA GLU A 724 2.02 -1.66 -34.23
C GLU A 724 3.19 -1.02 -33.47
N GLU A 725 3.11 0.28 -33.19
CA GLU A 725 4.10 0.98 -32.35
C GLU A 725 3.94 0.62 -30.88
N VAL A 726 2.72 0.41 -30.41
CA VAL A 726 2.46 -0.10 -29.05
C VAL A 726 3.00 -1.53 -28.90
N GLU A 727 2.85 -2.38 -29.93
CA GLU A 727 3.44 -3.72 -29.99
C GLU A 727 4.98 -3.64 -29.96
N ALA A 728 5.60 -2.78 -30.77
CA ALA A 728 7.05 -2.56 -30.77
C ALA A 728 7.59 -2.09 -29.41
N VAL A 729 6.92 -1.12 -28.77
CA VAL A 729 7.30 -0.63 -27.43
C VAL A 729 7.18 -1.73 -26.37
N ILE A 730 6.16 -2.59 -26.45
CA ILE A 730 6.04 -3.77 -25.57
C ILE A 730 7.16 -4.77 -25.86
N GLN A 731 7.53 -4.99 -27.12
CA GLN A 731 8.62 -5.88 -27.51
C GLN A 731 10.00 -5.38 -27.02
N GLU A 732 10.26 -4.07 -27.00
CA GLU A 732 11.51 -3.52 -26.47
C GLU A 732 11.55 -3.35 -24.94
N ALA A 733 10.40 -3.11 -24.30
CA ALA A 733 10.36 -2.82 -22.87
C ALA A 733 10.52 -4.09 -22.00
N PRO A 734 11.50 -4.16 -21.09
CA PRO A 734 11.68 -5.30 -20.19
C PRO A 734 10.71 -5.30 -19.00
N GLN A 735 10.10 -4.15 -18.68
CA GLN A 735 9.22 -3.94 -17.52
C GLN A 735 7.72 -3.91 -17.89
N VAL A 736 7.27 -4.80 -18.78
CA VAL A 736 5.84 -4.96 -19.12
C VAL A 736 5.16 -5.99 -18.22
N ASP A 737 3.89 -5.75 -17.89
CA ASP A 737 3.08 -6.64 -17.07
C ASP A 737 1.88 -7.21 -17.84
N ILE A 738 1.06 -8.02 -17.16
CA ILE A 738 -0.17 -8.59 -17.74
C ILE A 738 -1.16 -7.51 -18.19
N VAL A 739 -1.12 -6.30 -17.58
CA VAL A 739 -1.99 -5.18 -17.95
C VAL A 739 -1.51 -4.53 -19.24
N SER A 740 -0.19 -4.45 -19.47
CA SER A 740 0.39 -4.01 -20.76
C SER A 740 -0.12 -4.87 -21.92
N TYR A 741 -0.07 -6.20 -21.76
CA TYR A 741 -0.53 -7.13 -22.79
C TYR A 741 -2.06 -7.17 -22.93
N ASN A 742 -2.82 -7.15 -21.83
CA ASN A 742 -4.28 -7.05 -21.91
C ASN A 742 -4.74 -5.74 -22.59
N THR A 743 -3.97 -4.66 -22.45
CA THR A 743 -4.19 -3.38 -23.15
C THR A 743 -3.99 -3.53 -24.66
N LEU A 744 -2.93 -4.22 -25.10
CA LEU A 744 -2.68 -4.51 -26.52
C LEU A 744 -3.71 -5.51 -27.11
N LEU A 745 -4.03 -6.58 -26.38
CA LEU A 745 -5.07 -7.54 -26.77
C LEU A 745 -6.42 -6.86 -26.98
N LYS A 746 -6.81 -5.93 -26.09
CA LYS A 746 -8.02 -5.12 -26.23
C LYS A 746 -8.01 -4.27 -27.49
N GLY A 747 -6.86 -3.74 -27.90
CA GLY A 747 -6.70 -3.02 -29.17
C GLY A 747 -6.98 -3.90 -30.39
N TYR A 748 -6.38 -5.09 -30.45
CA TYR A 748 -6.66 -6.04 -31.53
C TYR A 748 -8.10 -6.61 -31.49
N ALA A 749 -8.69 -6.74 -30.29
CA ALA A 749 -10.11 -7.10 -30.12
C ALA A 749 -11.05 -6.05 -30.75
N GLN A 750 -10.72 -4.76 -30.61
CA GLN A 750 -11.49 -3.67 -31.24
C GLN A 750 -11.40 -3.70 -32.78
N ARG A 751 -10.24 -4.08 -33.34
CA ARG A 751 -10.07 -4.31 -34.79
C ARG A 751 -10.61 -5.66 -35.27
N SER A 752 -11.08 -6.53 -34.37
CA SER A 752 -11.53 -7.91 -34.68
C SER A 752 -10.45 -8.77 -35.36
N ASP A 753 -9.17 -8.51 -35.06
CA ASP A 753 -8.03 -9.24 -35.62
C ASP A 753 -7.60 -10.37 -34.67
N LEU A 754 -8.17 -11.57 -34.90
CA LEU A 754 -7.85 -12.76 -34.14
C LEU A 754 -6.42 -13.26 -34.35
N ILE A 755 -5.83 -13.05 -35.54
CA ILE A 755 -4.50 -13.55 -35.87
C ILE A 755 -3.48 -12.78 -35.02
N LYS A 756 -3.54 -11.45 -35.03
CA LYS A 756 -2.69 -10.61 -34.18
C LYS A 756 -3.00 -10.79 -32.70
N ALA A 757 -4.26 -10.87 -32.29
CA ALA A 757 -4.59 -11.15 -30.89
C ALA A 757 -4.00 -12.49 -30.42
N HIS A 758 -4.01 -13.53 -31.25
CA HIS A 758 -3.40 -14.81 -30.91
C HIS A 758 -1.87 -14.75 -30.87
N GLN A 759 -1.22 -14.00 -31.78
CA GLN A 759 0.22 -13.73 -31.72
C GLN A 759 0.61 -12.97 -30.45
N VAL A 760 -0.17 -11.97 -30.02
CA VAL A 760 0.04 -11.22 -28.78
C VAL A 760 -0.16 -12.12 -27.55
N PHE A 761 -1.16 -13.02 -27.57
CA PHE A 761 -1.37 -14.01 -26.51
C PHE A 761 -0.22 -15.03 -26.43
N GLN A 762 0.29 -15.51 -27.57
CA GLN A 762 1.49 -16.34 -27.60
C GLN A 762 2.73 -15.56 -27.12
N SER A 763 2.88 -14.29 -27.47
CA SER A 763 3.95 -13.40 -27.01
C SER A 763 3.91 -13.19 -25.48
N LEU A 764 2.71 -13.00 -24.90
CA LEU A 764 2.46 -12.95 -23.46
C LEU A 764 2.96 -14.24 -22.78
N LEU A 765 2.61 -15.41 -23.33
CA LEU A 765 3.04 -16.72 -22.81
C LEU A 765 4.56 -16.92 -22.95
N LEU A 766 5.15 -16.56 -24.09
CA LEU A 766 6.60 -16.59 -24.31
C LEU A 766 7.36 -15.66 -23.33
N ARG A 767 6.71 -14.59 -22.86
CA ARG A 767 7.23 -13.70 -21.83
C ARG A 767 7.04 -14.19 -20.40
N ASP A 768 6.41 -15.35 -20.18
CA ASP A 768 6.21 -15.93 -18.84
C ASP A 768 5.31 -15.05 -17.95
N LEU A 769 4.41 -14.30 -18.61
CA LEU A 769 3.30 -13.60 -17.97
C LEU A 769 2.12 -14.56 -17.88
N LYS A 770 1.51 -14.69 -16.70
CA LYS A 770 0.37 -15.61 -16.51
C LYS A 770 -0.92 -14.94 -17.02
N PRO A 771 -1.65 -15.54 -17.99
CA PRO A 771 -3.00 -15.11 -18.34
C PRO A 771 -3.89 -15.09 -17.11
N ASN A 772 -4.85 -14.15 -17.08
CA ASN A 772 -5.93 -14.16 -16.11
C ASN A 772 -7.29 -14.21 -16.82
N ALA A 773 -8.39 -14.27 -16.05
CA ALA A 773 -9.74 -14.26 -16.61
C ALA A 773 -9.99 -13.09 -17.58
N ILE A 774 -9.39 -11.91 -17.36
CA ILE A 774 -9.49 -10.76 -18.28
C ILE A 774 -8.77 -11.07 -19.61
N THR A 775 -7.59 -11.70 -19.57
CA THR A 775 -6.86 -12.12 -20.78
C THR A 775 -7.68 -13.10 -21.61
N PHE A 776 -8.22 -14.16 -20.98
CA PHE A 776 -9.06 -15.15 -21.66
C PHE A 776 -10.35 -14.54 -22.21
N ASN A 777 -11.09 -13.79 -21.38
CA ASN A 777 -12.29 -13.06 -21.84
C ASN A 777 -11.98 -12.11 -23.01
N THR A 778 -10.82 -11.45 -23.03
CA THR A 778 -10.45 -10.55 -24.15
C THR A 778 -10.19 -11.32 -25.45
N ILE A 779 -9.45 -12.43 -25.43
CA ILE A 779 -9.19 -13.21 -26.66
C ILE A 779 -10.43 -13.99 -27.13
N VAL A 780 -11.29 -14.45 -26.21
CA VAL A 780 -12.60 -15.04 -26.56
C VAL A 780 -13.51 -13.98 -27.20
N ASP A 781 -13.56 -12.74 -26.68
CA ASP A 781 -14.30 -11.63 -27.30
C ASP A 781 -13.76 -11.31 -28.70
N THR A 782 -12.44 -11.33 -28.91
CA THR A 782 -11.87 -11.23 -30.27
C THR A 782 -12.34 -12.35 -31.17
N ALA A 783 -12.24 -13.62 -30.74
CA ALA A 783 -12.63 -14.76 -31.56
C ALA A 783 -14.12 -14.73 -31.93
N VAL A 784 -14.99 -14.31 -31.01
CA VAL A 784 -16.42 -14.10 -31.26
C VAL A 784 -16.67 -12.95 -32.23
N ARG A 785 -15.95 -11.82 -32.13
CA ARG A 785 -16.05 -10.69 -33.07
C ARG A 785 -15.59 -11.03 -34.48
N SER A 786 -14.55 -11.86 -34.60
CA SER A 786 -14.06 -12.41 -35.88
C SER A 786 -14.94 -13.55 -36.42
N CYS A 787 -16.04 -13.89 -35.73
CA CYS A 787 -16.95 -15.00 -36.04
C CYS A 787 -16.27 -16.39 -36.09
N GLU A 788 -15.16 -16.58 -35.38
CA GLU A 788 -14.39 -17.83 -35.27
C GLU A 788 -14.84 -18.65 -34.07
N PHE A 789 -16.12 -19.04 -34.08
CA PHE A 789 -16.83 -19.64 -32.95
C PHE A 789 -16.18 -20.92 -32.40
N ASN A 790 -15.65 -21.78 -33.27
CA ASN A 790 -14.93 -22.99 -32.86
C ASN A 790 -13.67 -22.65 -32.06
N ARG A 791 -12.97 -21.57 -32.42
CA ARG A 791 -11.78 -21.10 -31.70
C ARG A 791 -12.15 -20.45 -30.37
N ALA A 792 -13.29 -19.75 -30.30
CA ALA A 792 -13.82 -19.21 -29.06
C ALA A 792 -14.13 -20.30 -28.03
N TRP A 793 -14.73 -21.44 -28.45
CA TRP A 793 -14.96 -22.58 -27.56
C TRP A 793 -13.65 -23.23 -27.07
N GLN A 794 -12.67 -23.45 -27.96
CA GLN A 794 -11.35 -23.96 -27.57
C GLN A 794 -10.64 -23.06 -26.53
N LEU A 795 -10.73 -21.73 -26.70
CA LEU A 795 -10.15 -20.77 -25.76
C LEU A 795 -10.88 -20.74 -24.40
N LEU A 796 -12.15 -21.16 -24.36
CA LEU A 796 -12.92 -21.35 -23.13
C LEU A 796 -12.53 -22.66 -22.43
N ASP A 797 -12.31 -23.74 -23.18
CA ASP A 797 -11.74 -24.98 -22.63
C ASP A 797 -10.31 -24.73 -22.07
N ASP A 798 -9.46 -23.99 -22.80
CA ASP A 798 -8.13 -23.57 -22.35
C ASP A 798 -8.20 -22.70 -21.06
N MET A 799 -9.22 -21.86 -20.93
CA MET A 799 -9.48 -21.04 -19.72
C MET A 799 -9.81 -21.91 -18.50
N GLU A 800 -10.66 -22.94 -18.67
CA GLU A 800 -11.00 -23.88 -17.61
C GLU A 800 -9.81 -24.77 -17.21
N VAL A 801 -9.02 -25.24 -18.18
CA VAL A 801 -7.78 -26.00 -17.93
C VAL A 801 -6.74 -25.14 -17.20
N ALA A 802 -6.71 -23.83 -17.46
CA ALA A 802 -5.89 -22.87 -16.71
C ALA A 802 -6.44 -22.54 -15.30
N GLY A 803 -7.53 -23.17 -14.86
CA GLY A 803 -8.11 -23.02 -13.53
C GLY A 803 -9.08 -21.84 -13.36
N PHE A 804 -9.49 -21.19 -14.46
CA PHE A 804 -10.46 -20.10 -14.42
C PHE A 804 -11.85 -20.60 -14.84
N ALA A 805 -12.82 -20.56 -13.92
CA ALA A 805 -14.22 -20.85 -14.26
C ALA A 805 -14.82 -19.72 -15.12
N PRO A 806 -15.70 -20.03 -16.11
CA PRO A 806 -16.39 -19.02 -16.90
C PRO A 806 -17.18 -18.04 -16.02
N ASP A 807 -16.98 -16.75 -16.24
CA ASP A 807 -17.57 -15.69 -15.43
C ASP A 807 -18.73 -14.96 -16.15
N ARG A 808 -19.26 -13.91 -15.51
CA ARG A 808 -20.33 -13.06 -16.05
C ARG A 808 -19.96 -12.46 -17.41
N PHE A 809 -18.69 -12.10 -17.62
CA PHE A 809 -18.19 -11.56 -18.88
C PHE A 809 -18.06 -12.68 -19.92
N THR A 810 -17.52 -13.85 -19.57
CA THR A 810 -17.43 -15.02 -20.47
C THR A 810 -18.80 -15.36 -21.04
N CYS A 811 -19.83 -15.45 -20.19
CA CYS A 811 -21.20 -15.75 -20.63
C CYS A 811 -21.76 -14.64 -21.52
N SER A 812 -21.55 -13.37 -21.14
CA SER A 812 -21.99 -12.22 -21.94
C SER A 812 -21.33 -12.16 -23.33
N ILE A 813 -20.09 -12.63 -23.46
CA ILE A 813 -19.36 -12.71 -24.73
C ILE A 813 -19.95 -13.82 -25.61
N MET A 814 -20.17 -15.02 -25.05
CA MET A 814 -20.71 -16.15 -25.81
C MET A 814 -22.18 -15.90 -26.25
N VAL A 815 -22.99 -15.22 -25.45
CA VAL A 815 -24.35 -14.80 -25.84
C VAL A 815 -24.32 -13.78 -27.00
N LYS A 816 -23.40 -12.79 -26.99
CA LYS A 816 -23.18 -11.89 -28.14
C LYS A 816 -22.72 -12.64 -29.40
N GLY A 817 -22.10 -13.80 -29.23
CA GLY A 817 -21.75 -14.67 -30.36
C GLY A 817 -22.97 -15.16 -31.12
N ILE A 818 -24.13 -15.31 -30.47
CA ILE A 818 -25.35 -15.78 -31.15
C ILE A 818 -25.86 -14.73 -32.15
N THR A 819 -25.88 -13.45 -31.78
CA THR A 819 -26.30 -12.38 -32.71
C THR A 819 -25.29 -12.23 -33.86
N LYS A 820 -23.99 -12.34 -33.57
CA LYS A 820 -22.93 -12.36 -34.60
C LYS A 820 -23.00 -13.56 -35.54
N PHE A 821 -23.50 -14.71 -35.06
CA PHE A 821 -23.77 -15.88 -35.90
C PHE A 821 -24.89 -15.59 -36.90
N GLY A 822 -25.98 -14.95 -36.44
CA GLY A 822 -27.10 -14.54 -37.31
C GLY A 822 -26.69 -13.54 -38.39
N GLU A 823 -25.83 -12.57 -38.06
CA GLU A 823 -25.28 -11.59 -39.04
C GLU A 823 -24.39 -12.22 -40.13
N ARG A 824 -23.85 -13.43 -39.91
CA ARG A 824 -23.00 -14.14 -40.89
C ARG A 824 -23.81 -15.04 -41.83
N ALA A 825 -25.06 -15.35 -41.49
CA ALA A 825 -25.83 -16.43 -42.08
C ALA A 825 -26.80 -15.97 -43.18
N ASP A 826 -26.29 -15.40 -44.27
CA ASP A 826 -27.03 -15.19 -45.53
C ASP A 826 -27.29 -16.53 -46.29
N GLY A 827 -27.68 -17.59 -45.57
CA GLY A 827 -28.08 -18.88 -46.14
C GLY A 827 -27.40 -20.15 -45.58
N GLU A 828 -26.45 -20.04 -44.63
CA GLU A 828 -25.78 -21.24 -44.08
C GLU A 828 -26.55 -21.89 -42.91
N CYS A 829 -27.09 -23.09 -43.20
CA CYS A 829 -27.49 -24.18 -42.29
C CYS A 829 -27.90 -23.80 -40.84
N SER A 830 -29.20 -23.58 -40.64
CA SER A 830 -29.87 -23.41 -39.33
C SER A 830 -29.39 -24.36 -38.22
N ALA A 831 -29.04 -25.61 -38.55
CA ALA A 831 -28.57 -26.61 -37.58
C ALA A 831 -27.26 -26.24 -36.87
N VAL A 832 -26.35 -25.45 -37.50
CA VAL A 832 -25.09 -25.03 -36.87
C VAL A 832 -25.34 -23.91 -35.86
N GLN A 833 -26.25 -22.98 -36.19
CA GLN A 833 -26.71 -21.95 -35.27
C GLN A 833 -27.46 -22.59 -34.08
N GLU A 834 -28.34 -23.55 -34.32
CA GLU A 834 -29.04 -24.33 -33.29
C GLU A 834 -28.05 -25.04 -32.35
N ALA A 835 -27.00 -25.66 -32.91
CA ALA A 835 -25.93 -26.30 -32.11
C ALA A 835 -25.14 -25.30 -31.27
N TYR A 836 -24.85 -24.10 -31.80
CA TYR A 836 -24.19 -23.03 -31.05
C TYR A 836 -25.06 -22.56 -29.87
N ILE A 837 -26.35 -22.27 -30.11
CA ILE A 837 -27.30 -21.86 -29.08
C ILE A 837 -27.43 -22.92 -27.98
N LYS A 838 -27.54 -24.22 -28.34
CA LYS A 838 -27.55 -25.33 -27.38
C LYS A 838 -26.28 -25.38 -26.52
N ASN A 839 -25.11 -25.07 -27.08
CA ASN A 839 -23.87 -25.05 -26.32
C ASN A 839 -23.77 -23.81 -25.39
N VAL A 840 -24.27 -22.65 -25.81
CA VAL A 840 -24.40 -21.48 -24.92
C VAL A 840 -25.39 -21.77 -23.78
N LEU A 841 -26.51 -22.44 -24.04
CA LEU A 841 -27.46 -22.84 -23.01
C LEU A 841 -26.85 -23.84 -22.00
N LYS A 842 -26.05 -24.81 -22.46
CA LYS A 842 -25.26 -25.71 -21.58
C LYS A 842 -24.24 -24.95 -20.73
N LEU A 843 -23.55 -23.96 -21.30
CA LEU A 843 -22.62 -23.11 -20.57
C LEU A 843 -23.36 -22.37 -19.44
N ILE A 844 -24.48 -21.71 -19.74
CA ILE A 844 -25.30 -20.99 -18.75
C ILE A 844 -25.77 -21.95 -17.65
N ARG A 845 -26.28 -23.14 -17.99
CA ARG A 845 -26.67 -24.18 -17.00
C ARG A 845 -25.54 -24.53 -16.03
N LYS A 846 -24.32 -24.73 -16.54
CA LYS A 846 -23.13 -25.10 -15.74
C LYS A 846 -22.79 -24.06 -14.68
N VAL A 847 -23.04 -22.77 -14.96
CA VAL A 847 -22.71 -21.64 -14.08
C VAL A 847 -23.93 -20.98 -13.42
N ALA A 848 -25.15 -21.44 -13.69
CA ALA A 848 -26.38 -20.77 -13.23
C ALA A 848 -26.43 -20.62 -11.70
N THR A 849 -25.89 -21.60 -10.96
CA THR A 849 -25.83 -21.58 -9.49
C THR A 849 -24.87 -20.52 -8.91
N SER A 850 -24.01 -19.88 -9.71
CA SER A 850 -23.04 -18.87 -9.25
C SER A 850 -23.45 -17.42 -9.55
N PHE A 851 -24.58 -17.19 -10.22
CA PHE A 851 -25.01 -15.85 -10.67
C PHE A 851 -26.34 -15.38 -10.08
N ASP A 852 -26.57 -14.07 -10.15
CA ASP A 852 -27.79 -13.43 -9.68
C ASP A 852 -28.95 -13.55 -10.69
N LYS A 853 -30.18 -13.67 -10.18
CA LYS A 853 -31.40 -13.80 -11.01
C LYS A 853 -31.55 -12.72 -12.09
N PRO A 854 -31.26 -11.42 -11.84
CA PRO A 854 -31.31 -10.39 -12.89
C PRO A 854 -30.36 -10.65 -14.07
N PHE A 855 -29.14 -11.13 -13.81
CA PHE A 855 -28.21 -11.49 -14.89
C PHE A 855 -28.69 -12.73 -15.66
N LEU A 856 -29.16 -13.77 -14.96
CA LEU A 856 -29.71 -14.95 -15.60
C LEU A 856 -30.92 -14.63 -16.47
N SER A 857 -31.81 -13.73 -16.01
CA SER A 857 -32.89 -13.17 -16.83
C SER A 857 -32.38 -12.57 -18.14
N GLN A 858 -31.40 -11.67 -18.07
CA GLN A 858 -30.81 -11.04 -19.24
C GLN A 858 -30.21 -12.06 -20.22
N MET A 859 -29.51 -13.09 -19.71
CA MET A 859 -28.89 -14.13 -20.55
C MET A 859 -29.94 -15.05 -21.18
N PHE A 860 -30.91 -15.55 -20.41
CA PHE A 860 -31.95 -16.43 -20.95
C PHE A 860 -32.86 -15.70 -21.94
N HIS A 861 -33.20 -14.41 -21.72
CA HIS A 861 -33.95 -13.63 -22.70
C HIS A 861 -33.20 -13.46 -24.02
N ALA A 862 -31.90 -13.12 -23.98
CA ALA A 862 -31.10 -12.99 -25.19
C ALA A 862 -30.94 -14.32 -25.95
N VAL A 863 -30.84 -15.45 -25.24
CA VAL A 863 -30.84 -16.79 -25.83
C VAL A 863 -32.20 -17.15 -26.42
N PHE A 864 -33.30 -16.79 -25.73
CA PHE A 864 -34.68 -17.02 -26.18
C PHE A 864 -35.02 -16.24 -27.45
N GLU A 865 -34.71 -14.93 -27.49
CA GLU A 865 -34.89 -14.10 -28.70
C GLU A 865 -34.13 -14.67 -29.90
N ALA A 866 -32.92 -15.18 -29.66
CA ALA A 866 -32.08 -15.76 -30.71
C ALA A 866 -32.49 -17.19 -31.14
N CYS A 867 -33.47 -17.83 -30.49
CA CYS A 867 -34.02 -19.10 -30.95
C CYS A 867 -34.85 -18.97 -32.26
N GLY A 868 -35.21 -17.74 -32.66
CA GLY A 868 -35.97 -17.49 -33.89
C GLY A 868 -37.26 -18.30 -33.91
N ASP A 869 -37.58 -18.93 -35.05
CA ASP A 869 -38.75 -19.79 -35.25
C ASP A 869 -38.55 -21.27 -34.83
N VAL A 870 -37.59 -21.59 -33.94
CA VAL A 870 -37.34 -22.98 -33.48
C VAL A 870 -38.09 -23.30 -32.16
N PRO A 871 -39.26 -23.96 -32.18
CA PRO A 871 -40.14 -24.03 -31.01
C PRO A 871 -39.59 -24.94 -29.89
N SER A 872 -38.88 -26.01 -30.26
CA SER A 872 -38.30 -26.98 -29.33
C SER A 872 -37.22 -26.35 -28.44
N LEU A 873 -36.38 -25.49 -29.02
CA LEU A 873 -35.29 -24.81 -28.31
C LEU A 873 -35.84 -23.66 -27.45
N ALA A 874 -36.82 -22.91 -27.97
CA ALA A 874 -37.52 -21.89 -27.20
C ALA A 874 -38.23 -22.49 -25.96
N GLN A 875 -38.85 -23.67 -26.10
CA GLN A 875 -39.44 -24.40 -24.97
C GLN A 875 -38.39 -24.87 -23.95
N GLU A 876 -37.22 -25.33 -24.42
CA GLU A 876 -36.10 -25.72 -23.54
C GLU A 876 -35.60 -24.53 -22.69
N VAL A 877 -35.44 -23.34 -23.30
CA VAL A 877 -35.03 -22.11 -22.59
C VAL A 877 -36.07 -21.67 -21.55
N VAL A 878 -37.37 -21.73 -21.87
CA VAL A 878 -38.44 -21.37 -20.92
C VAL A 878 -38.49 -22.33 -19.72
N LEU A 879 -38.20 -23.61 -19.92
CA LEU A 879 -38.08 -24.58 -18.81
C LEU A 879 -36.90 -24.23 -17.90
N GLU A 880 -35.75 -23.83 -18.45
CA GLU A 880 -34.60 -23.38 -17.66
C GLU A 880 -34.88 -22.09 -16.87
N MET A 881 -35.58 -21.12 -17.47
CA MET A 881 -36.01 -19.90 -16.75
C MET A 881 -36.90 -20.24 -15.55
N ARG A 882 -37.86 -21.17 -15.72
CA ARG A 882 -38.72 -21.65 -14.63
C ARG A 882 -37.91 -22.36 -13.54
N GLN A 883 -36.99 -23.25 -13.90
CA GLN A 883 -36.14 -23.97 -12.94
C GLN A 883 -35.25 -23.02 -12.10
N ASN A 884 -34.71 -21.98 -12.73
CA ASN A 884 -33.86 -20.98 -12.06
C ASN A 884 -34.69 -19.87 -11.36
N GLN A 885 -36.02 -19.98 -11.33
CA GLN A 885 -36.94 -19.01 -10.74
C GLN A 885 -36.72 -17.57 -11.26
N VAL A 886 -36.65 -17.46 -12.58
CA VAL A 886 -36.45 -16.23 -13.35
C VAL A 886 -37.76 -15.87 -14.06
N ASP A 887 -38.19 -14.61 -13.98
CA ASP A 887 -39.49 -14.17 -14.50
C ASP A 887 -39.66 -14.44 -16.00
N SER A 888 -40.77 -15.08 -16.38
CA SER A 888 -40.96 -15.68 -17.70
C SER A 888 -41.80 -14.81 -18.65
N VAL A 889 -41.47 -13.52 -18.82
CA VAL A 889 -42.25 -12.60 -19.67
C VAL A 889 -41.38 -11.84 -20.68
N PRO A 890 -41.25 -12.34 -21.92
CA PRO A 890 -40.72 -11.55 -23.03
C PRO A 890 -41.76 -10.50 -23.48
N THR A 891 -41.62 -9.26 -23.04
CA THR A 891 -42.54 -8.17 -23.42
C THR A 891 -42.24 -7.59 -24.81
N ARG A 892 -42.57 -8.33 -25.89
CA ARG A 892 -43.08 -7.78 -27.18
C ARG A 892 -43.32 -8.84 -28.28
N SER A 893 -44.60 -9.06 -28.59
CA SER A 893 -45.13 -9.22 -29.96
C SER A 893 -44.34 -10.01 -31.04
N THR A 894 -44.06 -11.29 -30.83
CA THR A 894 -43.84 -12.24 -31.94
C THR A 894 -45.01 -13.20 -32.10
N ARG A 895 -45.63 -13.18 -33.28
CA ARG A 895 -46.80 -13.99 -33.65
C ARG A 895 -46.30 -15.35 -34.15
N TRP A 896 -46.49 -16.38 -33.35
CA TRP A 896 -46.21 -17.75 -33.79
C TRP A 896 -47.46 -18.38 -34.41
N ARG A 897 -47.42 -18.64 -35.73
CA ARG A 897 -48.41 -19.48 -36.41
C ARG A 897 -47.80 -20.86 -36.62
N CYS A 898 -48.44 -21.89 -36.08
CA CYS A 898 -48.14 -23.26 -36.43
C CYS A 898 -49.07 -23.68 -37.58
N ASP A 899 -48.58 -23.66 -38.82
CA ASP A 899 -49.37 -24.14 -39.97
C ASP A 899 -49.41 -25.67 -39.98
N ALA A 900 -50.54 -26.22 -39.55
CA ALA A 900 -50.82 -27.66 -39.60
C ALA A 900 -51.51 -28.02 -40.93
N GLU A 901 -50.73 -28.37 -41.95
CA GLU A 901 -51.27 -28.97 -43.18
C GLU A 901 -51.85 -30.36 -42.92
N LYS A 902 -53.17 -30.43 -42.65
CA LYS A 902 -54.16 -31.36 -43.25
C LYS A 902 -55.42 -31.49 -42.38
N GLY A 903 -56.57 -31.03 -42.91
CA GLY A 903 -57.90 -31.49 -42.48
C GLY A 903 -58.72 -30.51 -41.64
N ASP A 904 -59.60 -29.79 -42.32
CA ASP A 904 -60.80 -29.04 -41.87
C ASP A 904 -61.07 -28.75 -40.36
N PHE A 905 -61.05 -27.44 -40.07
CA PHE A 905 -62.07 -26.69 -39.32
C PHE A 905 -62.75 -27.33 -38.08
N ARG A 906 -62.16 -27.08 -36.91
CA ARG A 906 -62.69 -26.25 -35.80
C ARG A 906 -62.05 -26.68 -34.48
N ASP A 907 -60.87 -26.13 -34.18
CA ASP A 907 -60.46 -25.73 -32.82
C ASP A 907 -59.04 -25.15 -32.88
N ALA A 908 -58.93 -23.82 -32.80
CA ALA A 908 -57.64 -23.14 -32.70
C ALA A 908 -57.13 -23.23 -31.26
N GLY A 909 -56.55 -24.37 -30.91
CA GLY A 909 -55.93 -24.61 -29.60
C GLY A 909 -54.71 -23.72 -29.38
N TRP A 910 -54.89 -22.63 -28.63
CA TRP A 910 -53.77 -21.86 -28.09
C TRP A 910 -52.95 -22.75 -27.16
N ILE A 911 -51.61 -22.67 -27.24
CA ILE A 911 -50.75 -23.28 -26.21
C ILE A 911 -50.88 -22.45 -24.94
N HIS A 912 -51.89 -22.78 -24.13
CA HIS A 912 -51.94 -22.37 -22.73
C HIS A 912 -50.80 -23.07 -22.00
N LEU A 913 -49.66 -22.39 -21.88
CA LEU A 913 -48.64 -22.74 -20.90
C LEU A 913 -49.24 -22.50 -19.51
N GLY A 914 -49.81 -23.56 -18.95
CA GLY A 914 -50.40 -23.57 -17.61
C GLY A 914 -49.44 -23.05 -16.54
N TRP A 915 -50.06 -22.45 -15.53
CA TRP A 915 -49.44 -22.04 -14.26
C TRP A 915 -49.15 -23.27 -13.39
#